data_AF-A0AAJ6KZH1-F1
#
_entry.id   AF-A0AAJ6KZH1-F1
#
_cell.length_a   1.000
_cell.length_b   1.000
_cell.length_c   1.000
_cell.angle_alpha   90.00
_cell.angle_beta   90.00
_cell.angle_gamma   90.00
#
_symmetry.space_group_name_H-M   'P 1'
#
loop_
_entity.id
_entity.type
_entity.pdbx_description
1 polymer ?
#
loop_
_entity_poly.entity_id
_entity_poly.type
_entity_poly.pdbx_seq_one_letter_code
_entity_poly.pdbx_strand_id
1 'polypeptide(L)'
;MSFTQREPLQPKLTALPASKDVDALVRAEHPDPFSILGPHDDEQGGQFIRAFLPEALSVQVLARDTGEPFGSLDATQVPGLFVGHFSTRQPYLLKIQWAGGEQITEDPYSFSQLLLGEMDLYLFAEGNHRDLGNCLGAQVVSVDGVQGVRFAVWAPNARRVSVVGDFNIWDGRRHPMRLRHPSGVWEIFIPRLQPGAAYKYEILGAHGILPLKADPVALATQLPPDTASKVAAPLQVDWQDHEWMQSRGDKQKSTAPLSIYELHVGSWQCELDEAGEVARQYGWRELAERLIPYVQQLGFTHIELMPIMEHPFGGSWGYQALSQFAPSARFGSPEDFAWFVNACHQADIGVILDWVPAHFPTDTHGLAQFDGTALYEYANPLEGFHQDWDTLIYNLGRTEVHGFMLASALHWLKHFHVDGLRVDAVASMLYRDYSRKAGEWVPNRHGGRENLEAIDFLRHLNDVVALEAPGALVIAEESTAWPGVSQPTQQGGLGFNYKWNMGWMHDSLHYIQQDPVYRAHHHNELSFGLVYAWSERFILPISHDEVVHGKHSLIDKMPGDRWQKFANLRAYLSFMWMHPGKKLLFMGCEFGQWREWNHDQQLDWYLLQYPEHRGVQKLVGDLNRLYREEPALHEQDDAPQGFQWLIGDDAINSVYAWLRWSKDGKPVLVVANFTPVPREGYAVGVPFGGRWSEVINSDADTYAGSNYGNGGAVFTQDEPRHGQPVSLSLNLPPLGVLILRPEEPETL
;
A
#
# COMPACT_ATOMS: atom_id res chain seq x y z
N MET A 1 -50.70 1.06 52.95
CA MET A 1 -49.91 2.30 52.77
C MET A 1 -49.57 2.40 51.29
N SER A 2 -49.94 3.51 50.69
CA SER A 2 -49.86 3.79 49.25
C SER A 2 -48.40 3.95 48.81
N PHE A 3 -47.97 3.21 47.80
CA PHE A 3 -46.72 3.45 47.09
C PHE A 3 -46.99 4.50 46.01
N THR A 4 -46.49 5.71 46.25
CA THR A 4 -46.53 6.81 45.28
C THR A 4 -45.49 6.52 44.19
N GLN A 5 -45.95 6.27 42.97
CA GLN A 5 -45.12 6.35 41.77
C GLN A 5 -44.65 7.81 41.63
N ARG A 6 -43.34 8.04 41.66
CA ARG A 6 -42.76 9.28 41.15
C ARG A 6 -42.69 9.15 39.64
N GLU A 7 -43.54 9.88 38.93
CA GLU A 7 -43.35 10.15 37.51
C GLU A 7 -41.99 10.86 37.30
N PRO A 8 -41.22 10.51 36.27
CA PRO A 8 -40.07 11.32 35.87
C PRO A 8 -40.57 12.67 35.35
N LEU A 9 -40.16 13.75 36.01
CA LEU A 9 -40.36 15.12 35.53
C LEU A 9 -39.69 15.28 34.17
N GLN A 10 -40.47 15.30 33.08
CA GLN A 10 -40.02 15.83 31.81
C GLN A 10 -39.71 17.34 32.00
N PRO A 11 -38.51 17.81 31.66
CA PRO A 11 -38.21 19.24 31.74
C PRO A 11 -39.05 19.99 30.70
N LYS A 12 -39.83 20.98 31.14
CA LYS A 12 -40.46 21.96 30.24
C LYS A 12 -39.36 22.62 29.39
N LEU A 13 -39.44 22.50 28.07
CA LEU A 13 -38.52 23.21 27.18
C LEU A 13 -38.72 24.72 27.35
N THR A 14 -37.67 25.40 27.83
CA THR A 14 -37.59 26.85 27.89
C THR A 14 -36.96 27.42 26.62
N ALA A 15 -37.28 28.67 26.27
CA ALA A 15 -36.67 29.34 25.12
C ALA A 15 -35.14 29.36 25.22
N LEU A 16 -34.60 29.64 26.40
CA LEU A 16 -33.17 29.57 26.69
C LEU A 16 -32.77 28.17 27.20
N PRO A 17 -31.60 27.64 26.78
CA PRO A 17 -31.03 26.42 27.34
C PRO A 17 -30.64 26.61 28.81
N ALA A 18 -30.37 25.52 29.53
CA ALA A 18 -29.89 25.63 30.91
C ALA A 18 -28.51 26.33 30.96
N SER A 19 -28.23 27.10 32.01
CA SER A 19 -26.98 27.88 32.12
C SER A 19 -25.72 27.04 31.93
N LYS A 20 -25.71 25.81 32.44
CA LYS A 20 -24.58 24.87 32.29
C LYS A 20 -24.28 24.54 30.82
N ASP A 21 -25.31 24.48 29.99
CA ASP A 21 -25.26 24.04 28.60
C ASP A 21 -24.80 25.22 27.72
N VAL A 22 -25.31 26.42 28.03
CA VAL A 22 -24.83 27.69 27.47
C VAL A 22 -23.35 27.91 27.77
N ASP A 23 -22.93 27.73 29.04
CA ASP A 23 -21.53 27.87 29.44
C ASP A 23 -20.62 26.89 28.70
N ALA A 24 -21.04 25.63 28.59
CA ALA A 24 -20.31 24.60 27.86
C ALA A 24 -20.21 24.93 26.36
N LEU A 25 -21.27 25.47 25.75
CA LEU A 25 -21.26 25.89 24.35
C LEU A 25 -20.28 27.05 24.09
N VAL A 26 -20.32 28.07 24.95
CA VAL A 26 -19.40 29.23 24.86
C VAL A 26 -17.94 28.82 25.04
N ARG A 27 -17.68 27.85 25.91
CA ARG A 27 -16.32 27.32 26.15
C ARG A 27 -15.87 26.26 25.14
N ALA A 28 -16.69 25.93 24.14
CA ALA A 28 -16.42 24.84 23.19
C ALA A 28 -16.22 23.48 23.89
N GLU A 29 -17.08 23.14 24.86
CA GLU A 29 -17.00 21.91 25.65
C GLU A 29 -18.28 21.06 25.59
N HIS A 30 -19.29 21.47 24.81
CA HIS A 30 -20.57 20.77 24.79
C HIS A 30 -20.50 19.43 24.03
N PRO A 31 -20.88 18.28 24.63
CA PRO A 31 -20.73 16.96 24.01
C PRO A 31 -21.88 16.57 23.05
N ASP A 32 -23.04 17.20 23.18
CA ASP A 32 -24.19 16.95 22.31
C ASP A 32 -24.88 18.27 21.87
N PRO A 33 -24.30 19.03 20.95
CA PRO A 33 -24.85 20.32 20.53
C PRO A 33 -26.27 20.24 19.95
N PHE A 34 -26.67 19.09 19.37
CA PHE A 34 -28.01 18.88 18.81
C PHE A 34 -29.11 18.87 19.89
N SER A 35 -28.77 18.58 21.14
CA SER A 35 -29.72 18.70 22.26
C SER A 35 -30.15 20.15 22.55
N ILE A 36 -29.47 21.14 21.97
CA ILE A 36 -29.68 22.57 22.27
C ILE A 36 -29.89 23.40 21.01
N LEU A 37 -29.02 23.21 20.02
CA LEU A 37 -29.01 23.95 18.76
C LEU A 37 -30.02 23.36 17.76
N GLY A 38 -30.36 24.14 16.75
CA GLY A 38 -31.35 23.76 15.75
C GLY A 38 -32.79 23.95 16.21
N PRO A 39 -33.74 23.29 15.52
CA PRO A 39 -35.17 23.35 15.83
C PRO A 39 -35.55 22.38 16.96
N HIS A 40 -36.30 22.87 17.95
CA HIS A 40 -36.86 22.09 19.06
C HIS A 40 -38.35 22.35 19.17
N ASP A 41 -39.16 21.29 19.33
CA ASP A 41 -40.62 21.42 19.44
C ASP A 41 -41.04 22.15 20.73
N ASP A 42 -42.07 22.99 20.66
CA ASP A 42 -42.60 23.74 21.81
C ASP A 42 -43.79 23.07 22.52
N GLU A 43 -44.04 21.79 22.23
CA GLU A 43 -45.20 20.99 22.66
C GLU A 43 -46.58 21.50 22.16
N GLN A 44 -46.67 22.68 21.58
CA GLN A 44 -47.89 23.35 21.10
C GLN A 44 -47.99 23.42 19.57
N GLY A 45 -47.08 22.76 18.86
CA GLY A 45 -47.03 22.71 17.39
C GLY A 45 -46.17 23.80 16.74
N GLY A 46 -45.52 24.63 17.55
CA GLY A 46 -44.48 25.57 17.16
C GLY A 46 -43.08 24.99 17.35
N GLN A 47 -42.06 25.83 17.12
CA GLN A 47 -40.66 25.48 17.25
C GLN A 47 -39.83 26.61 17.88
N PHE A 48 -38.86 26.24 18.71
CA PHE A 48 -37.74 27.09 19.08
C PHE A 48 -36.59 26.84 18.12
N ILE A 49 -36.00 27.90 17.57
CA ILE A 49 -34.76 27.82 16.79
C ILE A 49 -33.65 28.45 17.63
N ARG A 50 -32.56 27.71 17.83
CA ARG A 50 -31.36 28.20 18.53
C ARG A 50 -30.14 28.03 17.65
N ALA A 51 -29.42 29.12 17.41
CA ALA A 51 -28.22 29.12 16.59
C ALA A 51 -27.06 29.74 17.38
N PHE A 52 -25.90 29.08 17.36
CA PHE A 52 -24.67 29.60 17.93
C PHE A 52 -23.72 29.99 16.82
N LEU A 53 -23.63 31.29 16.59
CA LEU A 53 -22.92 31.92 15.49
C LEU A 53 -22.03 33.03 16.06
N PRO A 54 -20.86 32.66 16.65
CA PRO A 54 -19.89 33.63 17.15
C PRO A 54 -19.56 34.67 16.08
N GLU A 55 -19.58 35.96 16.45
CA GLU A 55 -19.32 37.11 15.58
C GLU A 55 -20.41 37.46 14.55
N ALA A 56 -21.55 36.78 14.54
CA ALA A 56 -22.71 37.22 13.77
C ALA A 56 -23.31 38.51 14.37
N LEU A 57 -23.75 39.42 13.51
CA LEU A 57 -24.37 40.70 13.89
C LEU A 57 -25.89 40.55 14.09
N SER A 58 -26.54 39.78 13.22
CA SER A 58 -27.98 39.50 13.29
C SER A 58 -28.34 38.26 12.49
N VAL A 59 -29.46 37.61 12.84
CA VAL A 59 -29.94 36.42 12.15
C VAL A 59 -31.43 36.57 11.83
N GLN A 60 -31.78 36.48 10.55
CA GLN A 60 -33.15 36.39 10.07
C GLN A 60 -33.47 34.94 9.66
N VAL A 61 -34.71 34.52 9.84
CA VAL A 61 -35.18 33.17 9.49
C VAL A 61 -36.06 33.26 8.25
N LEU A 62 -35.68 32.53 7.21
CA LEU A 62 -36.40 32.46 5.92
C LEU A 62 -37.08 31.11 5.78
N ALA A 63 -38.24 31.05 5.12
CA ALA A 63 -38.89 29.81 4.77
C ALA A 63 -38.08 29.10 3.67
N ARG A 64 -37.78 27.80 3.84
CA ARG A 64 -36.86 27.08 2.93
C ARG A 64 -37.39 26.98 1.49
N ASP A 65 -38.70 26.93 1.32
CA ASP A 65 -39.39 26.74 0.04
C ASP A 65 -39.54 28.03 -0.77
N THR A 66 -39.84 29.14 -0.11
CA THR A 66 -40.12 30.44 -0.75
C THR A 66 -38.96 31.43 -0.66
N GLY A 67 -38.06 31.26 0.31
CA GLY A 67 -36.99 32.21 0.62
C GLY A 67 -37.47 33.48 1.34
N GLU A 68 -38.76 33.58 1.64
CA GLU A 68 -39.35 34.75 2.28
C GLU A 68 -39.07 34.76 3.80
N PRO A 69 -38.75 35.92 4.39
CA PRO A 69 -38.53 36.03 5.83
C PRO A 69 -39.84 35.86 6.62
N PHE A 70 -39.83 35.00 7.64
CA PHE A 70 -40.96 34.83 8.55
C PHE A 70 -40.64 35.15 10.02
N GLY A 71 -39.41 35.58 10.31
CA GLY A 71 -39.04 36.21 11.58
C GLY A 71 -37.53 36.33 11.76
N SER A 72 -37.09 36.58 12.99
CA SER A 72 -35.68 36.76 13.35
C SER A 72 -35.35 36.01 14.63
N LEU A 73 -34.06 35.75 14.85
CA LEU A 73 -33.57 35.25 16.13
C LEU A 73 -32.99 36.41 16.93
N ASP A 74 -33.41 36.53 18.18
CA ASP A 74 -32.93 37.56 19.09
C ASP A 74 -31.58 37.18 19.66
N ALA A 75 -30.64 38.13 19.66
CA ALA A 75 -29.37 37.97 20.34
C ALA A 75 -29.60 37.87 21.85
N THR A 76 -29.01 36.86 22.48
CA THR A 76 -29.10 36.69 23.94
C THR A 76 -27.99 37.49 24.65
N GLN A 77 -27.97 37.44 25.99
CA GLN A 77 -26.85 37.99 26.78
C GLN A 77 -25.52 37.24 26.54
N VAL A 78 -25.59 36.09 25.88
CA VAL A 78 -24.44 35.26 25.53
C VAL A 78 -24.01 35.61 24.11
N PRO A 79 -22.82 36.18 23.90
CA PRO A 79 -22.35 36.55 22.57
C PRO A 79 -22.38 35.38 21.59
N GLY A 80 -22.99 35.59 20.42
CA GLY A 80 -23.12 34.59 19.38
C GLY A 80 -24.29 33.62 19.54
N LEU A 81 -24.99 33.58 20.69
CA LEU A 81 -26.18 32.75 20.85
C LEU A 81 -27.45 33.54 20.48
N PHE A 82 -28.20 33.02 19.51
CA PHE A 82 -29.44 33.59 19.01
C PHE A 82 -30.61 32.61 19.22
N VAL A 83 -31.77 33.14 19.62
CA VAL A 83 -32.97 32.33 19.91
C VAL A 83 -34.21 32.98 19.32
N GLY A 84 -35.09 32.18 18.73
CA GLY A 84 -36.42 32.63 18.27
C GLY A 84 -37.48 31.56 18.54
N HIS A 85 -38.71 32.00 18.86
CA HIS A 85 -39.88 31.14 19.01
C HIS A 85 -40.87 31.41 17.88
N PHE A 86 -41.35 30.36 17.24
CA PHE A 86 -42.25 30.42 16.11
C PHE A 86 -43.45 29.52 16.37
N SER A 87 -44.66 30.04 16.17
CA SER A 87 -45.91 29.34 16.45
C SER A 87 -46.22 28.17 15.51
N THR A 88 -45.40 27.94 14.49
CA THR A 88 -45.60 26.89 13.50
C THR A 88 -44.25 26.26 13.15
N ARG A 89 -44.18 24.94 13.23
CA ARG A 89 -43.00 24.18 12.78
C ARG A 89 -42.92 24.21 11.25
N GLN A 90 -41.78 24.64 10.73
CA GLN A 90 -41.50 24.59 9.29
C GLN A 90 -39.99 24.59 8.99
N PRO A 91 -39.57 23.96 7.87
CA PRO A 91 -38.19 24.03 7.40
C PRO A 91 -37.76 25.48 7.12
N TYR A 92 -36.51 25.81 7.44
CA TYR A 92 -36.01 27.18 7.37
C TYR A 92 -34.58 27.27 6.83
N LEU A 93 -34.20 28.50 6.49
CA LEU A 93 -32.83 28.93 6.24
C LEU A 93 -32.47 30.04 7.24
N LEU A 94 -31.19 30.09 7.61
CA LEU A 94 -30.61 31.18 8.36
C LEU A 94 -30.02 32.18 7.37
N LYS A 95 -30.49 33.42 7.45
CA LYS A 95 -29.91 34.59 6.80
C LYS A 95 -29.08 35.32 7.84
N ILE A 96 -27.77 35.11 7.80
CA ILE A 96 -26.80 35.54 8.79
C ILE A 96 -26.05 36.76 8.26
N GLN A 97 -26.07 37.85 9.04
CA GLN A 97 -25.27 39.03 8.76
C GLN A 97 -23.95 38.94 9.53
N TRP A 98 -22.85 38.86 8.79
CA TRP A 98 -21.49 38.97 9.32
C TRP A 98 -20.95 40.38 9.09
N ALA A 99 -19.85 40.74 9.76
CA ALA A 99 -19.13 41.97 9.46
C ALA A 99 -18.61 42.02 8.01
N GLY A 100 -18.25 40.86 7.45
CA GLY A 100 -17.71 40.72 6.10
C GLY A 100 -18.73 40.48 4.99
N GLY A 101 -20.02 40.30 5.30
CA GLY A 101 -21.05 40.04 4.31
C GLY A 101 -22.27 39.29 4.84
N GLU A 102 -23.17 38.95 3.93
CA GLU A 102 -24.39 38.19 4.20
C GLU A 102 -24.21 36.73 3.76
N GLN A 103 -24.71 35.78 4.56
CA GLN A 103 -24.74 34.36 4.23
C GLN A 103 -26.16 33.81 4.41
N ILE A 104 -26.69 33.13 3.39
CA ILE A 104 -27.94 32.38 3.47
C ILE A 104 -27.60 30.89 3.40
N THR A 105 -27.94 30.13 4.43
CA THR A 105 -27.62 28.70 4.53
C THR A 105 -28.64 27.96 5.38
N GLU A 106 -28.75 26.66 5.17
CA GLU A 106 -29.39 25.76 6.13
C GLU A 106 -28.61 25.76 7.45
N ASP A 107 -29.32 25.54 8.56
CA ASP A 107 -28.71 25.29 9.86
C ASP A 107 -28.15 23.86 9.91
N PRO A 108 -26.84 23.63 10.15
CA PRO A 108 -26.27 22.30 10.33
C PRO A 108 -26.99 21.45 11.40
N TYR A 109 -27.54 22.10 12.44
CA TYR A 109 -28.25 21.45 13.53
C TYR A 109 -29.75 21.23 13.25
N SER A 110 -30.25 21.67 12.09
CA SER A 110 -31.61 21.32 11.64
C SER A 110 -31.74 19.90 11.11
N PHE A 111 -30.62 19.25 10.77
CA PHE A 111 -30.57 17.89 10.28
C PHE A 111 -30.49 16.90 11.46
N SER A 112 -31.62 16.70 12.15
CA SER A 112 -31.69 15.88 13.36
C SER A 112 -31.59 14.37 13.09
N GLN A 113 -31.82 13.92 11.85
CA GLN A 113 -31.73 12.52 11.45
C GLN A 113 -30.33 11.96 11.75
N LEU A 114 -30.27 10.69 12.16
CA LEU A 114 -29.02 9.99 12.39
C LEU A 114 -28.32 9.80 11.04
N LEU A 115 -27.09 10.34 10.90
CA LEU A 115 -26.40 10.41 9.61
C LEU A 115 -25.69 9.09 9.25
N LEU A 116 -25.29 8.34 10.28
CA LEU A 116 -24.83 6.96 10.19
C LEU A 116 -25.90 5.98 10.69
N GLY A 117 -26.06 4.89 9.95
CA GLY A 117 -26.95 3.79 10.29
C GLY A 117 -26.48 3.01 11.51
N GLU A 118 -27.41 2.38 12.23
CA GLU A 118 -27.08 1.57 13.40
C GLU A 118 -26.21 0.35 13.05
N MET A 119 -26.43 -0.23 11.86
CA MET A 119 -25.63 -1.36 11.36
C MET A 119 -24.17 -0.97 11.14
N ASP A 120 -23.90 0.21 10.56
CA ASP A 120 -22.54 0.67 10.31
C ASP A 120 -21.78 0.84 11.63
N LEU A 121 -22.42 1.45 12.63
CA LEU A 121 -21.84 1.64 13.95
C LEU A 121 -21.62 0.31 14.69
N TYR A 122 -22.54 -0.64 14.53
CA TYR A 122 -22.39 -1.99 15.07
C TYR A 122 -21.22 -2.73 14.44
N LEU A 123 -21.15 -2.78 13.10
CA LEU A 123 -20.07 -3.43 12.37
C LEU A 123 -18.71 -2.78 12.66
N PHE A 124 -18.68 -1.46 12.84
CA PHE A 124 -17.46 -0.75 13.23
C PHE A 124 -17.00 -1.13 14.65
N ALA A 125 -17.92 -1.14 15.62
CA ALA A 125 -17.61 -1.54 16.99
C ALA A 125 -17.14 -3.01 17.10
N GLU A 126 -17.64 -3.88 16.22
CA GLU A 126 -17.22 -5.28 16.10
C GLU A 126 -15.97 -5.49 15.21
N GLY A 127 -15.39 -4.43 14.64
CA GLY A 127 -14.18 -4.52 13.81
C GLY A 127 -14.40 -5.21 12.46
N ASN A 128 -15.65 -5.31 12.02
CA ASN A 128 -16.08 -6.07 10.86
C ASN A 128 -16.60 -5.19 9.71
N HIS A 129 -16.57 -3.87 9.85
CA HIS A 129 -16.98 -2.96 8.78
C HIS A 129 -15.94 -2.95 7.65
N ARG A 130 -16.25 -3.58 6.53
CA ARG A 130 -15.30 -3.78 5.41
C ARG A 130 -15.10 -2.57 4.50
N ASP A 131 -15.98 -1.58 4.58
CA ASP A 131 -15.98 -0.41 3.69
C ASP A 131 -15.96 0.92 4.47
N LEU A 132 -15.00 1.07 5.40
CA LEU A 132 -14.94 2.25 6.26
C LEU A 132 -14.74 3.56 5.50
N GLY A 133 -14.06 3.52 4.34
CA GLY A 133 -13.83 4.69 3.50
C GLY A 133 -15.10 5.33 2.92
N ASN A 134 -16.24 4.61 2.87
CA ASN A 134 -17.54 5.16 2.47
C ASN A 134 -18.45 5.52 3.68
N CYS A 135 -18.00 5.18 4.89
CA CYS A 135 -18.76 5.35 6.12
C CYS A 135 -18.21 6.52 6.96
N LEU A 136 -16.95 6.40 7.37
CA LEU A 136 -16.26 7.41 8.17
C LEU A 136 -15.57 8.46 7.26
N GLY A 137 -14.96 9.44 7.90
CA GLY A 137 -14.31 10.57 7.26
C GLY A 137 -15.30 11.59 6.70
N ALA A 138 -14.91 12.28 5.63
CA ALA A 138 -15.75 13.26 4.94
C ALA A 138 -16.43 12.66 3.69
N GLN A 139 -17.76 12.59 3.70
CA GLN A 139 -18.56 12.00 2.64
C GLN A 139 -19.50 13.03 2.02
N VAL A 140 -19.41 13.19 0.70
CA VAL A 140 -20.31 14.06 -0.07
C VAL A 140 -21.65 13.35 -0.22
N VAL A 141 -22.69 13.90 0.41
CA VAL A 141 -24.01 13.26 0.51
C VAL A 141 -25.15 14.28 0.39
N SER A 142 -26.34 13.78 0.11
CA SER A 142 -27.59 14.57 0.14
C SER A 142 -28.43 14.17 1.34
N VAL A 143 -28.76 15.13 2.21
CA VAL A 143 -29.66 14.93 3.36
C VAL A 143 -30.87 15.85 3.20
N ASP A 144 -32.07 15.30 3.23
CA ASP A 144 -33.33 16.04 3.02
C ASP A 144 -33.32 16.93 1.75
N GLY A 145 -32.75 16.40 0.66
CA GLY A 145 -32.62 17.10 -0.63
C GLY A 145 -31.54 18.18 -0.69
N VAL A 146 -30.76 18.38 0.38
CA VAL A 146 -29.67 19.35 0.45
C VAL A 146 -28.34 18.63 0.32
N GLN A 147 -27.56 19.02 -0.69
CA GLN A 147 -26.20 18.54 -0.89
C GLN A 147 -25.27 19.15 0.17
N GLY A 148 -24.30 18.37 0.65
CA GLY A 148 -23.29 18.82 1.60
C GLY A 148 -22.32 17.71 1.94
N VAL A 149 -21.65 17.84 3.08
CA VAL A 149 -20.64 16.87 3.53
C VAL A 149 -21.00 16.35 4.92
N ARG A 150 -21.10 15.04 5.05
CA ARG A 150 -21.14 14.35 6.35
C ARG A 150 -19.71 14.10 6.80
N PHE A 151 -19.38 14.55 8.00
CA PHE A 151 -18.15 14.20 8.67
C PHE A 151 -18.44 13.16 9.75
N ALA A 152 -17.62 12.11 9.83
CA ALA A 152 -17.67 11.18 10.94
C ALA A 152 -16.28 10.69 11.37
N VAL A 153 -16.00 10.69 12.67
CA VAL A 153 -14.68 10.32 13.20
C VAL A 153 -14.78 9.59 14.52
N TRP A 154 -13.96 8.56 14.70
CA TRP A 154 -13.88 7.79 15.94
C TRP A 154 -12.95 8.48 16.95
N ALA A 155 -13.51 8.91 18.07
CA ALA A 155 -12.77 9.55 19.16
C ALA A 155 -13.53 9.34 20.49
N PRO A 156 -13.60 8.09 20.98
CA PRO A 156 -14.51 7.69 22.05
C PRO A 156 -14.23 8.39 23.39
N ASN A 157 -12.98 8.79 23.65
CA ASN A 157 -12.58 9.45 24.90
C ASN A 157 -12.58 10.98 24.81
N ALA A 158 -12.86 11.54 23.64
CA ALA A 158 -12.96 12.98 23.48
C ALA A 158 -14.16 13.53 24.27
N ARG A 159 -13.99 14.71 24.86
CA ARG A 159 -15.09 15.47 25.48
C ARG A 159 -15.93 16.22 24.44
N ARG A 160 -15.30 16.63 23.34
CA ARG A 160 -15.92 17.28 22.18
C ARG A 160 -15.03 17.08 20.96
N VAL A 161 -15.67 16.89 19.81
CA VAL A 161 -15.02 17.02 18.50
C VAL A 161 -15.72 18.11 17.69
N SER A 162 -14.96 18.87 16.91
CA SER A 162 -15.50 19.83 15.94
C SER A 162 -14.75 19.71 14.63
N VAL A 163 -15.45 19.90 13.52
CA VAL A 163 -14.81 20.00 12.21
C VAL A 163 -14.44 21.47 11.96
N VAL A 164 -13.20 21.70 11.56
CA VAL A 164 -12.64 23.03 11.32
C VAL A 164 -12.03 23.09 9.92
N GLY A 165 -12.15 24.23 9.25
CA GLY A 165 -11.63 24.46 7.91
C GLY A 165 -11.90 25.88 7.45
N ASP A 166 -11.57 26.17 6.19
CA ASP A 166 -11.73 27.52 5.64
C ASP A 166 -13.18 28.02 5.70
N PHE A 167 -14.14 27.12 5.51
CA PHE A 167 -15.58 27.41 5.56
C PHE A 167 -16.07 27.91 6.93
N ASN A 168 -15.29 27.74 7.98
CA ASN A 168 -15.61 28.21 9.32
C ASN A 168 -14.45 28.93 10.01
N ILE A 169 -13.53 29.50 9.21
CA ILE A 169 -12.34 30.25 9.67
C ILE A 169 -11.48 29.50 10.70
N TRP A 170 -11.49 28.16 10.62
CA TRP A 170 -10.80 27.28 11.54
C TRP A 170 -11.23 27.43 13.02
N ASP A 171 -12.48 27.86 13.27
CA ASP A 171 -13.03 28.07 14.62
C ASP A 171 -13.90 26.87 15.06
N GLY A 172 -13.36 26.04 15.97
CA GLY A 172 -14.04 24.86 16.48
C GLY A 172 -15.30 25.13 17.32
N ARG A 173 -15.63 26.38 17.62
CA ARG A 173 -16.92 26.74 18.24
C ARG A 173 -18.10 26.65 17.27
N ARG A 174 -17.84 26.73 15.96
CA ARG A 174 -18.90 26.91 14.94
C ARG A 174 -19.56 25.61 14.49
N HIS A 175 -18.81 24.51 14.44
CA HIS A 175 -19.32 23.21 13.98
C HIS A 175 -18.99 22.05 14.93
N PRO A 176 -19.38 22.10 16.22
CA PRO A 176 -19.27 20.97 17.11
C PRO A 176 -20.17 19.80 16.71
N MET A 177 -19.61 18.59 16.78
CA MET A 177 -20.20 17.34 16.32
C MET A 177 -21.03 16.67 17.44
N ARG A 178 -21.90 15.74 17.07
CA ARG A 178 -22.68 14.89 17.98
C ARG A 178 -21.98 13.55 18.20
N LEU A 179 -21.87 13.12 19.45
CA LEU A 179 -21.37 11.80 19.81
C LEU A 179 -22.45 10.72 19.65
N ARG A 180 -22.12 9.62 18.99
CA ARG A 180 -22.95 8.42 18.83
C ARG A 180 -22.48 7.33 19.79
N HIS A 181 -23.38 6.91 20.68
CA HIS A 181 -23.15 5.79 21.59
C HIS A 181 -23.80 4.50 21.05
N PRO A 182 -23.25 3.32 21.39
CA PRO A 182 -22.06 3.10 22.21
C PRO A 182 -20.71 3.16 21.46
N SER A 183 -20.72 3.29 20.13
CA SER A 183 -19.52 3.15 19.27
C SER A 183 -18.46 4.25 19.42
N GLY A 184 -18.79 5.41 19.99
CA GLY A 184 -17.82 6.48 20.21
C GLY A 184 -17.43 7.26 18.95
N VAL A 185 -18.33 7.27 17.96
CA VAL A 185 -18.16 7.99 16.69
C VAL A 185 -18.85 9.36 16.79
N TRP A 186 -18.16 10.41 16.41
CA TRP A 186 -18.70 11.77 16.30
C TRP A 186 -19.17 12.00 14.88
N GLU A 187 -20.33 12.65 14.69
CA GLU A 187 -20.84 13.00 13.35
C GLU A 187 -21.43 14.42 13.27
N ILE A 188 -21.37 15.02 12.07
CA ILE A 188 -22.12 16.24 11.69
C ILE A 188 -22.33 16.27 10.17
N PHE A 189 -23.41 16.91 9.72
CA PHE A 189 -23.61 17.25 8.32
C PHE A 189 -23.48 18.76 8.13
N ILE A 190 -22.60 19.18 7.21
CA ILE A 190 -22.45 20.58 6.83
C ILE A 190 -23.10 20.79 5.47
N PRO A 191 -24.22 21.53 5.41
CA PRO A 191 -24.93 21.78 4.16
C PRO A 191 -24.08 22.62 3.21
N ARG A 192 -24.22 22.36 1.92
CA ARG A 192 -23.61 23.08 0.78
C ARG A 192 -22.08 23.11 0.74
N LEU A 193 -21.40 22.47 1.69
CA LEU A 193 -19.96 22.28 1.59
C LEU A 193 -19.64 21.42 0.36
N GLN A 194 -18.60 21.82 -0.38
CA GLN A 194 -18.23 21.22 -1.66
C GLN A 194 -16.98 20.35 -1.53
N PRO A 195 -16.79 19.38 -2.45
CA PRO A 195 -15.50 18.71 -2.63
C PRO A 195 -14.36 19.73 -2.78
N GLY A 196 -13.18 19.35 -2.30
CA GLY A 196 -11.96 20.18 -2.31
C GLY A 196 -11.78 21.04 -1.07
N ALA A 197 -12.79 21.19 -0.21
CA ALA A 197 -12.66 21.92 1.06
C ALA A 197 -11.60 21.26 1.96
N ALA A 198 -10.64 22.06 2.44
CA ALA A 198 -9.66 21.63 3.44
C ALA A 198 -10.31 21.60 4.83
N TYR A 199 -10.05 20.55 5.60
CA TYR A 199 -10.57 20.39 6.94
C TYR A 199 -9.64 19.59 7.86
N LYS A 200 -9.88 19.76 9.16
CA LYS A 200 -9.32 18.96 10.25
C LYS A 200 -10.36 18.77 11.36
N TYR A 201 -10.04 17.92 12.32
CA TYR A 201 -10.78 17.80 13.57
C TYR A 201 -10.07 18.57 14.70
N GLU A 202 -10.80 19.47 15.35
CA GLU A 202 -10.42 20.05 16.63
C GLU A 202 -11.01 19.20 17.76
N ILE A 203 -10.14 18.59 18.55
CA ILE A 203 -10.52 17.62 19.57
C ILE A 203 -10.20 18.18 20.96
N LEU A 204 -11.21 18.20 21.83
CA LEU A 204 -11.04 18.45 23.25
C LEU A 204 -10.89 17.09 23.96
N GLY A 205 -9.66 16.74 24.31
CA GLY A 205 -9.36 15.55 25.10
C GLY A 205 -9.70 15.72 26.58
N ALA A 206 -9.44 14.70 27.39
CA ALA A 206 -9.68 14.73 28.83
C ALA A 206 -8.91 15.86 29.56
N HIS A 207 -7.74 16.25 29.05
CA HIS A 207 -6.83 17.20 29.69
C HIS A 207 -6.71 18.56 28.98
N GLY A 208 -7.47 18.80 27.90
CA GLY A 208 -7.42 20.05 27.15
C GLY A 208 -7.56 19.85 25.65
N ILE A 209 -7.43 20.96 24.91
CA ILE A 209 -7.47 20.96 23.44
C ILE A 209 -6.20 20.31 22.91
N LEU A 210 -6.37 19.38 21.96
CA LEU A 210 -5.28 18.70 21.27
C LEU A 210 -4.85 19.49 20.02
N PRO A 211 -3.65 19.22 19.46
CA PRO A 211 -3.31 19.68 18.11
C PRO A 211 -4.37 19.27 17.10
N LEU A 212 -4.60 20.11 16.08
CA LEU A 212 -5.57 19.80 15.03
C LEU A 212 -5.21 18.50 14.32
N LYS A 213 -6.16 17.58 14.26
CA LYS A 213 -5.98 16.24 13.70
C LYS A 213 -6.43 16.17 12.25
N ALA A 214 -5.59 15.61 11.40
CA ALA A 214 -6.00 15.11 10.10
C ALA A 214 -6.99 13.95 10.26
N ASP A 215 -7.80 13.73 9.24
CA ASP A 215 -8.77 12.64 9.24
C ASP A 215 -8.07 11.28 9.06
N PRO A 216 -8.22 10.33 9.99
CA PRO A 216 -7.67 8.98 9.85
C PRO A 216 -8.15 8.24 8.60
N VAL A 217 -9.32 8.62 8.09
CA VAL A 217 -10.02 8.03 6.94
C VAL A 217 -10.15 9.05 5.81
N ALA A 218 -9.21 10.00 5.74
CA ALA A 218 -9.11 10.92 4.62
C ALA A 218 -9.04 10.16 3.28
N LEU A 219 -9.87 10.55 2.32
CA LEU A 219 -9.84 10.05 0.95
C LEU A 219 -9.00 10.94 0.01
N ALA A 220 -8.65 12.15 0.47
CA ALA A 220 -7.76 13.08 -0.20
C ALA A 220 -7.11 14.01 0.84
N THR A 221 -5.95 14.55 0.50
CA THR A 221 -5.10 15.36 1.38
C THR A 221 -4.61 16.61 0.66
N GLN A 222 -4.22 17.64 1.42
CA GLN A 222 -3.40 18.72 0.85
C GLN A 222 -1.99 18.20 0.58
N LEU A 223 -1.28 18.88 -0.33
CA LEU A 223 0.10 18.54 -0.66
C LEU A 223 1.01 18.83 0.56
N PRO A 224 1.82 17.87 1.03
CA PRO A 224 2.79 18.14 2.09
C PRO A 224 3.71 19.33 1.74
N PRO A 225 4.09 20.20 2.71
CA PRO A 225 3.98 20.01 4.16
C PRO A 225 2.64 20.42 4.77
N ASP A 226 1.64 20.79 3.96
CA ASP A 226 0.29 20.99 4.49
C ASP A 226 -0.27 19.67 5.04
N THR A 227 -1.08 19.78 6.10
CA THR A 227 -1.49 18.63 6.92
C THR A 227 -3.01 18.48 7.02
N ALA A 228 -3.78 19.29 6.29
CA ALA A 228 -5.23 19.16 6.30
C ALA A 228 -5.69 18.06 5.34
N SER A 229 -6.74 17.36 5.75
CA SER A 229 -7.50 16.50 4.86
C SER A 229 -8.30 17.35 3.89
N LYS A 230 -8.65 16.81 2.73
CA LYS A 230 -9.52 17.44 1.75
C LYS A 230 -10.75 16.58 1.55
N VAL A 231 -11.92 17.22 1.48
CA VAL A 231 -13.16 16.54 1.09
C VAL A 231 -12.95 16.00 -0.33
N ALA A 232 -12.88 14.69 -0.50
CA ALA A 232 -12.75 14.08 -1.82
C ALA A 232 -14.06 14.22 -2.60
N ALA A 233 -13.96 14.39 -3.92
CA ALA A 233 -15.09 14.14 -4.78
C ALA A 233 -15.39 12.61 -4.77
N PRO A 234 -16.66 12.19 -4.93
CA PRO A 234 -16.95 10.77 -5.15
C PRO A 234 -16.11 10.25 -6.32
N LEU A 235 -15.46 9.09 -6.13
CA LEU A 235 -14.62 8.49 -7.16
C LEU A 235 -15.50 8.11 -8.36
N GLN A 236 -15.28 8.77 -9.51
CA GLN A 236 -15.99 8.53 -10.76
C GLN A 236 -15.01 8.07 -11.82
N VAL A 237 -14.95 6.77 -12.07
CA VAL A 237 -14.04 6.17 -13.04
C VAL A 237 -14.84 5.27 -13.96
N ASP A 238 -14.68 5.49 -15.27
CA ASP A 238 -15.19 4.58 -16.30
C ASP A 238 -14.20 3.43 -16.46
N TRP A 239 -14.33 2.44 -15.57
CA TRP A 239 -13.51 1.24 -15.57
C TRP A 239 -13.72 0.42 -16.85
N GLN A 240 -12.63 0.14 -17.56
CA GLN A 240 -12.63 -0.66 -18.79
C GLN A 240 -11.83 -1.96 -18.61
N ASP A 241 -11.63 -2.37 -17.37
CA ASP A 241 -10.79 -3.49 -16.95
C ASP A 241 -11.59 -4.74 -16.56
N HIS A 242 -12.85 -4.84 -16.99
CA HIS A 242 -13.73 -5.93 -16.59
C HIS A 242 -13.17 -7.32 -16.94
N GLU A 243 -12.56 -7.46 -18.12
CA GLU A 243 -11.90 -8.70 -18.55
C GLU A 243 -10.66 -9.01 -17.70
N TRP A 244 -9.90 -7.99 -17.30
CA TRP A 244 -8.78 -8.14 -16.37
C TRP A 244 -9.27 -8.62 -15.01
N MET A 245 -10.25 -7.94 -14.41
CA MET A 245 -10.77 -8.30 -13.09
C MET A 245 -11.38 -9.71 -13.04
N GLN A 246 -11.99 -10.18 -14.13
CA GLN A 246 -12.46 -11.56 -14.25
C GLN A 246 -11.32 -12.58 -14.34
N SER A 247 -10.24 -12.25 -15.05
CA SER A 247 -9.10 -13.16 -15.30
C SER A 247 -7.93 -13.00 -14.30
N ARG A 248 -7.99 -12.03 -13.40
CA ARG A 248 -6.95 -11.69 -12.42
C ARG A 248 -6.45 -12.91 -11.64
N GLY A 249 -7.37 -13.73 -11.13
CA GLY A 249 -7.02 -14.94 -10.39
C GLY A 249 -6.18 -15.93 -11.19
N ASP A 250 -6.46 -16.08 -12.49
CA ASP A 250 -5.69 -16.96 -13.38
C ASP A 250 -4.31 -16.41 -13.73
N LYS A 251 -4.16 -15.08 -13.76
CA LYS A 251 -2.89 -14.39 -14.00
C LYS A 251 -1.98 -14.37 -12.77
N GLN A 252 -2.55 -14.48 -11.57
CA GLN A 252 -1.82 -14.40 -10.30
C GLN A 252 -1.65 -15.75 -9.57
N LYS A 253 -2.16 -16.86 -10.11
CA LYS A 253 -1.98 -18.21 -9.55
C LYS A 253 -0.50 -18.60 -9.44
N SER A 254 -0.16 -19.52 -8.54
CA SER A 254 1.23 -19.99 -8.34
C SER A 254 1.88 -20.59 -9.60
N THR A 255 1.06 -21.05 -10.53
CA THR A 255 1.47 -21.66 -11.80
C THR A 255 1.54 -20.67 -12.97
N ALA A 256 1.26 -19.38 -12.76
CA ALA A 256 1.39 -18.34 -13.77
C ALA A 256 2.75 -17.62 -13.66
N PRO A 257 3.23 -16.97 -14.74
CA PRO A 257 4.42 -16.14 -14.67
C PRO A 257 4.14 -14.85 -13.89
N LEU A 258 4.87 -14.64 -12.79
CA LEU A 258 4.87 -13.40 -12.02
C LEU A 258 6.28 -12.77 -12.06
N SER A 259 6.40 -11.67 -12.80
CA SER A 259 7.61 -10.85 -12.90
C SER A 259 7.25 -9.40 -12.64
N ILE A 260 7.81 -8.85 -11.56
CA ILE A 260 7.40 -7.60 -10.92
C ILE A 260 8.49 -6.54 -11.16
N TYR A 261 8.09 -5.39 -11.68
CA TYR A 261 8.92 -4.19 -11.74
C TYR A 261 8.59 -3.28 -10.54
N GLU A 262 9.47 -3.26 -9.54
CA GLU A 262 9.30 -2.42 -8.36
C GLU A 262 9.79 -0.99 -8.65
N LEU A 263 9.03 0.03 -8.23
CA LEU A 263 9.44 1.43 -8.41
C LEU A 263 8.96 2.37 -7.29
N HIS A 264 9.76 3.42 -7.07
CA HIS A 264 9.33 4.63 -6.37
C HIS A 264 8.80 5.66 -7.39
N VAL A 265 7.51 5.97 -7.29
CA VAL A 265 6.78 6.84 -8.23
C VAL A 265 7.47 8.20 -8.40
N GLY A 266 7.87 8.83 -7.29
CA GLY A 266 8.40 10.19 -7.30
C GLY A 266 9.82 10.35 -7.85
N SER A 267 10.52 9.26 -8.15
CA SER A 267 11.94 9.30 -8.57
C SER A 267 12.25 8.38 -9.77
N TRP A 268 11.24 7.74 -10.38
CA TRP A 268 11.46 6.92 -11.57
C TRP A 268 11.91 7.79 -12.76
N GLN A 269 11.06 8.74 -13.14
CA GLN A 269 11.37 9.76 -14.12
C GLN A 269 10.74 11.08 -13.67
N CYS A 270 11.44 12.19 -13.90
CA CYS A 270 10.98 13.52 -13.50
C CYS A 270 11.17 14.53 -14.64
N GLU A 271 10.54 15.68 -14.50
CA GLU A 271 10.88 16.87 -15.30
C GLU A 271 12.09 17.56 -14.65
N LEU A 272 13.12 17.84 -15.45
CA LEU A 272 14.33 18.53 -15.00
C LEU A 272 14.32 20.01 -15.41
N ASP A 273 14.92 20.86 -14.59
CA ASP A 273 15.19 22.25 -14.94
C ASP A 273 16.44 22.41 -15.83
N GLU A 274 16.78 23.66 -16.19
CA GLU A 274 17.98 23.95 -16.99
C GLU A 274 19.30 23.60 -16.28
N ALA A 275 19.30 23.47 -14.95
CA ALA A 275 20.45 23.06 -14.15
C ALA A 275 20.57 21.54 -14.03
N GLY A 276 19.57 20.78 -14.49
CA GLY A 276 19.50 19.33 -14.39
C GLY A 276 18.94 18.82 -13.06
N GLU A 277 18.37 19.71 -12.25
CA GLU A 277 17.72 19.37 -10.98
C GLU A 277 16.24 19.04 -11.19
N VAL A 278 15.64 18.29 -10.27
CA VAL A 278 14.22 17.92 -10.35
C VAL A 278 13.34 19.17 -10.20
N ALA A 279 12.71 19.57 -11.30
CA ALA A 279 11.77 20.69 -11.34
C ALA A 279 10.37 20.24 -10.88
N ARG A 280 9.95 19.06 -11.31
CA ARG A 280 8.60 18.54 -11.06
C ARG A 280 8.55 17.01 -11.18
N GLN A 281 7.79 16.39 -10.29
CA GLN A 281 7.44 14.97 -10.38
C GLN A 281 6.29 14.77 -11.38
N TYR A 282 6.29 13.64 -12.10
CA TYR A 282 5.18 13.31 -12.99
C TYR A 282 3.94 12.88 -12.19
N GLY A 283 2.78 13.32 -12.66
CA GLY A 283 1.50 12.84 -12.14
C GLY A 283 1.10 11.49 -12.74
N TRP A 284 0.04 10.89 -12.20
CA TRP A 284 -0.45 9.56 -12.62
C TRP A 284 -0.74 9.42 -14.12
N ARG A 285 -1.28 10.47 -14.75
CA ARG A 285 -1.56 10.45 -16.20
C ARG A 285 -0.29 10.42 -17.05
N GLU A 286 0.69 11.25 -16.69
CA GLU A 286 1.99 11.29 -17.38
C GLU A 286 2.77 9.99 -17.17
N LEU A 287 2.66 9.39 -15.97
CA LEU A 287 3.22 8.08 -15.69
C LEU A 287 2.57 7.00 -16.53
N ALA A 288 1.24 6.98 -16.69
CA ALA A 288 0.59 5.99 -17.53
C ALA A 288 1.12 6.04 -18.99
N GLU A 289 1.32 7.24 -19.54
CA GLU A 289 1.82 7.41 -20.92
C GLU A 289 3.27 6.94 -21.10
N ARG A 290 4.07 6.90 -20.03
CA ARG A 290 5.52 6.63 -20.10
C ARG A 290 5.91 5.29 -19.49
N LEU A 291 5.47 5.03 -18.28
CA LEU A 291 5.79 3.83 -17.50
C LEU A 291 5.13 2.59 -18.09
N ILE A 292 3.85 2.65 -18.47
CA ILE A 292 3.13 1.47 -18.97
C ILE A 292 3.79 0.94 -20.24
N PRO A 293 4.05 1.75 -21.30
CA PRO A 293 4.76 1.25 -22.48
C PRO A 293 6.17 0.72 -22.16
N TYR A 294 6.88 1.34 -21.21
CA TYR A 294 8.20 0.89 -20.79
C TYR A 294 8.16 -0.51 -20.15
N VAL A 295 7.25 -0.72 -19.21
CA VAL A 295 7.04 -2.01 -18.51
C VAL A 295 6.57 -3.09 -19.50
N GLN A 296 5.64 -2.75 -20.40
CA GLN A 296 5.20 -3.66 -21.47
C GLN A 296 6.34 -4.05 -22.41
N GLN A 297 7.17 -3.09 -22.83
CA GLN A 297 8.30 -3.34 -23.71
C GLN A 297 9.32 -4.30 -23.07
N LEU A 298 9.53 -4.17 -21.77
CA LEU A 298 10.38 -5.09 -20.99
C LEU A 298 9.68 -6.39 -20.62
N GLY A 299 8.39 -6.54 -20.91
CA GLY A 299 7.66 -7.80 -20.73
C GLY A 299 7.35 -8.18 -19.29
N PHE A 300 7.49 -7.29 -18.32
CA PHE A 300 7.03 -7.52 -16.94
C PHE A 300 5.51 -7.78 -16.92
N THR A 301 5.04 -8.52 -15.92
CA THR A 301 3.61 -8.84 -15.78
C THR A 301 2.93 -7.92 -14.76
N HIS A 302 3.68 -7.40 -13.81
CA HIS A 302 3.16 -6.52 -12.75
C HIS A 302 4.13 -5.37 -12.49
N ILE A 303 3.59 -4.27 -11.99
CA ILE A 303 4.34 -3.22 -11.29
C ILE A 303 4.07 -3.34 -9.79
N GLU A 304 5.09 -3.09 -8.97
CA GLU A 304 4.94 -2.91 -7.53
C GLU A 304 5.32 -1.48 -7.19
N LEU A 305 4.35 -0.72 -6.67
CA LEU A 305 4.58 0.64 -6.24
C LEU A 305 4.97 0.62 -4.76
N MET A 306 6.13 1.20 -4.46
CA MET A 306 6.46 1.63 -3.10
C MET A 306 5.32 2.50 -2.53
N PRO A 307 5.18 2.63 -1.19
CA PRO A 307 3.93 3.10 -0.61
C PRO A 307 3.46 4.45 -1.15
N ILE A 308 2.24 4.47 -1.68
CA ILE A 308 1.62 5.67 -2.27
C ILE A 308 0.64 6.35 -1.33
N MET A 309 0.38 5.77 -0.15
CA MET A 309 -0.46 6.35 0.88
C MET A 309 0.09 7.69 1.31
N GLU A 310 -0.76 8.66 1.69
CA GLU A 310 -0.23 9.96 2.07
C GLU A 310 0.69 9.87 3.29
N HIS A 311 1.87 10.48 3.14
CA HIS A 311 2.95 10.48 4.10
C HIS A 311 3.60 11.89 4.14
N PRO A 312 3.95 12.40 5.33
CA PRO A 312 4.41 13.78 5.49
C PRO A 312 5.82 13.98 4.92
N PHE A 313 6.70 12.98 5.07
CA PHE A 313 8.13 13.10 4.76
C PHE A 313 8.53 12.22 3.57
N GLY A 314 8.97 12.83 2.47
CA GLY A 314 9.37 12.10 1.25
C GLY A 314 10.56 11.16 1.45
N GLY A 315 11.48 11.48 2.38
CA GLY A 315 12.63 10.62 2.70
C GLY A 315 12.29 9.35 3.48
N SER A 316 11.02 9.16 3.87
CA SER A 316 10.52 7.86 4.34
C SER A 316 10.21 6.89 3.21
N TRP A 317 10.28 7.36 1.96
CA TRP A 317 9.90 6.64 0.73
C TRP A 317 8.44 6.14 0.72
N GLY A 318 7.61 6.66 1.62
CA GLY A 318 6.22 6.26 1.80
C GLY A 318 5.96 5.37 3.02
N TYR A 319 6.99 4.77 3.63
CA TYR A 319 6.83 3.81 4.73
C TYR A 319 6.39 4.44 6.06
N GLN A 320 6.29 5.76 6.15
CA GLN A 320 5.73 6.46 7.32
C GLN A 320 4.38 7.12 6.97
N ALA A 321 3.41 6.30 6.57
CA ALA A 321 2.09 6.76 6.15
C ALA A 321 1.23 7.26 7.33
N LEU A 322 0.44 8.31 7.06
CA LEU A 322 -0.55 8.88 8.00
C LEU A 322 -1.99 8.77 7.49
N SER A 323 -2.21 8.66 6.18
CA SER A 323 -3.54 8.47 5.60
C SER A 323 -3.60 7.19 4.79
N GLN A 324 -4.08 6.12 5.41
CA GLN A 324 -4.14 4.77 4.83
C GLN A 324 -5.15 4.63 3.67
N PHE A 325 -6.04 5.62 3.50
CA PHE A 325 -7.14 5.61 2.52
C PHE A 325 -6.97 6.64 1.41
N ALA A 326 -5.90 7.43 1.41
CA ALA A 326 -5.66 8.46 0.40
C ALA A 326 -4.36 8.19 -0.36
N PRO A 327 -4.37 8.17 -1.70
CA PRO A 327 -3.14 8.27 -2.47
C PRO A 327 -2.52 9.65 -2.24
N SER A 328 -1.19 9.71 -2.23
CA SER A 328 -0.45 10.93 -1.95
C SER A 328 -0.78 12.00 -2.98
N ALA A 329 -1.07 13.20 -2.49
CA ALA A 329 -1.41 14.35 -3.31
C ALA A 329 -0.26 14.81 -4.22
N ARG A 330 0.97 14.29 -4.01
CA ARG A 330 2.15 14.57 -4.85
C ARG A 330 1.95 14.22 -6.33
N PHE A 331 1.15 13.19 -6.62
CA PHE A 331 1.04 12.62 -7.97
C PHE A 331 -0.29 12.91 -8.67
N GLY A 332 -1.18 13.67 -8.02
CA GLY A 332 -2.48 14.05 -8.57
C GLY A 332 -3.65 13.65 -7.67
N SER A 333 -4.84 13.57 -8.26
CA SER A 333 -6.06 13.21 -7.53
C SER A 333 -6.22 11.69 -7.38
N PRO A 334 -7.07 11.23 -6.45
CA PRO A 334 -7.47 9.82 -6.39
C PRO A 334 -8.05 9.30 -7.72
N GLU A 335 -8.81 10.12 -8.44
CA GLU A 335 -9.34 9.76 -9.77
C GLU A 335 -8.21 9.52 -10.78
N ASP A 336 -7.14 10.31 -10.75
CA ASP A 336 -5.99 10.12 -11.63
C ASP A 336 -5.25 8.81 -11.31
N PHE A 337 -5.15 8.42 -10.04
CA PHE A 337 -4.58 7.13 -9.65
C PHE A 337 -5.43 5.96 -10.14
N ALA A 338 -6.75 6.02 -9.93
CA ALA A 338 -7.66 4.99 -10.43
C ALA A 338 -7.61 4.86 -11.96
N TRP A 339 -7.47 6.00 -12.67
CA TRP A 339 -7.26 5.99 -14.12
C TRP A 339 -5.94 5.32 -14.52
N PHE A 340 -4.85 5.55 -13.77
CA PHE A 340 -3.57 4.86 -13.98
C PHE A 340 -3.71 3.34 -13.82
N VAL A 341 -4.41 2.87 -12.77
CA VAL A 341 -4.66 1.43 -12.58
C VAL A 341 -5.49 0.86 -13.74
N ASN A 342 -6.55 1.54 -14.14
CA ASN A 342 -7.37 1.15 -15.30
C ASN A 342 -6.53 1.05 -16.59
N ALA A 343 -5.58 1.97 -16.80
CA ALA A 343 -4.67 1.95 -17.93
C ALA A 343 -3.68 0.77 -17.86
N CYS A 344 -3.17 0.43 -16.67
CA CYS A 344 -2.34 -0.77 -16.48
C CYS A 344 -3.10 -2.05 -16.85
N HIS A 345 -4.35 -2.18 -16.41
CA HIS A 345 -5.17 -3.36 -16.71
C HIS A 345 -5.49 -3.50 -18.19
N GLN A 346 -5.82 -2.40 -18.88
CA GLN A 346 -5.99 -2.39 -20.34
C GLN A 346 -4.70 -2.79 -21.08
N ALA A 347 -3.56 -2.57 -20.45
CA ALA A 347 -2.23 -2.95 -20.92
C ALA A 347 -1.79 -4.36 -20.48
N ASP A 348 -2.66 -5.14 -19.85
CA ASP A 348 -2.36 -6.48 -19.30
C ASP A 348 -1.22 -6.47 -18.25
N ILE A 349 -1.16 -5.41 -17.44
CA ILE A 349 -0.20 -5.21 -16.35
C ILE A 349 -0.97 -5.12 -15.03
N GLY A 350 -0.58 -5.96 -14.06
CA GLY A 350 -1.13 -5.88 -12.71
C GLY A 350 -0.43 -4.84 -11.84
N VAL A 351 -1.15 -4.30 -10.86
CA VAL A 351 -0.65 -3.30 -9.91
C VAL A 351 -0.63 -3.87 -8.50
N ILE A 352 0.57 -3.93 -7.91
CA ILE A 352 0.79 -4.28 -6.50
C ILE A 352 1.15 -2.99 -5.75
N LEU A 353 0.61 -2.83 -4.54
CA LEU A 353 0.98 -1.73 -3.66
C LEU A 353 1.69 -2.23 -2.41
N ASP A 354 2.81 -1.59 -2.07
CA ASP A 354 3.34 -1.67 -0.72
C ASP A 354 2.35 -1.01 0.24
N TRP A 355 1.82 -1.82 1.15
CA TRP A 355 0.88 -1.41 2.18
C TRP A 355 1.50 -1.60 3.55
N VAL A 356 1.37 -0.57 4.39
CA VAL A 356 2.20 -0.41 5.61
C VAL A 356 1.31 -0.50 6.87
N PRO A 357 0.98 -1.72 7.32
CA PRO A 357 0.19 -1.93 8.54
C PRO A 357 1.03 -2.08 9.81
N ALA A 358 2.36 -2.09 9.69
CA ALA A 358 3.24 -2.38 10.82
C ALA A 358 3.32 -1.21 11.81
N HIS A 359 3.36 0.03 11.32
CA HIS A 359 3.61 1.21 12.15
C HIS A 359 3.12 2.51 11.50
N PHE A 360 3.16 3.61 12.26
CA PHE A 360 2.88 4.98 11.79
C PHE A 360 3.74 6.00 12.56
N PRO A 361 4.05 7.17 11.97
CA PRO A 361 4.96 8.14 12.60
C PRO A 361 4.30 8.91 13.75
N THR A 362 5.11 9.61 14.55
CA THR A 362 4.69 10.32 15.77
C THR A 362 4.14 11.74 15.51
N ASP A 363 3.95 12.11 14.25
CA ASP A 363 3.39 13.40 13.84
C ASP A 363 2.11 13.77 14.60
N THR A 364 2.14 14.92 15.27
CA THR A 364 1.04 15.34 16.16
C THR A 364 -0.28 15.59 15.44
N HIS A 365 -0.25 15.90 14.14
CA HIS A 365 -1.45 16.03 13.31
C HIS A 365 -2.04 14.67 12.89
N GLY A 366 -1.29 13.57 13.03
CA GLY A 366 -1.69 12.22 12.68
C GLY A 366 -2.37 11.45 13.82
N LEU A 367 -2.17 10.13 13.83
CA LEU A 367 -2.89 9.19 14.70
C LEU A 367 -2.39 9.15 16.16
N ALA A 368 -1.20 9.67 16.44
CA ALA A 368 -0.60 9.64 17.77
C ALA A 368 -1.50 10.33 18.81
N GLN A 369 -1.84 9.62 19.90
CA GLN A 369 -2.73 10.11 20.96
C GLN A 369 -4.02 10.77 20.43
N PHE A 370 -4.65 10.17 19.44
CA PHE A 370 -5.66 10.82 18.59
C PHE A 370 -6.77 11.56 19.36
N ASP A 371 -7.34 10.92 20.39
CA ASP A 371 -8.41 11.49 21.24
C ASP A 371 -7.92 11.93 22.64
N GLY A 372 -6.60 12.05 22.81
CA GLY A 372 -5.94 12.34 24.08
C GLY A 372 -5.58 11.08 24.87
N THR A 373 -5.83 9.90 24.31
CA THR A 373 -5.39 8.59 24.82
C THR A 373 -4.62 7.84 23.73
N ALA A 374 -3.89 6.78 24.11
CA ALA A 374 -3.34 5.83 23.15
C ALA A 374 -4.47 5.04 22.47
N LEU A 375 -4.98 5.60 21.37
CA LEU A 375 -6.19 5.14 20.69
C LEU A 375 -5.85 4.09 19.63
N TYR A 376 -5.01 4.48 18.68
CA TYR A 376 -4.56 3.64 17.56
C TYR A 376 -3.32 2.82 17.94
N GLU A 377 -2.45 3.37 18.79
CA GLU A 377 -1.24 2.74 19.32
C GLU A 377 -1.50 1.95 20.61
N TYR A 378 -0.57 1.07 20.99
CA TYR A 378 -0.58 0.48 22.33
C TYR A 378 -0.21 1.53 23.39
N ALA A 379 -0.96 1.54 24.50
CA ALA A 379 -0.67 2.44 25.64
C ALA A 379 0.66 2.14 26.33
N ASN A 380 1.10 0.88 26.31
CA ASN A 380 2.39 0.49 26.87
C ASN A 380 3.50 0.72 25.82
N PRO A 381 4.46 1.63 26.05
CA PRO A 381 5.51 1.93 25.08
C PRO A 381 6.45 0.73 24.79
N LEU A 382 6.55 -0.23 25.72
CA LEU A 382 7.32 -1.46 25.49
C LEU A 382 6.67 -2.39 24.44
N GLU A 383 5.39 -2.15 24.12
CA GLU A 383 4.65 -2.89 23.09
C GLU A 383 4.42 -1.99 21.87
N GLY A 384 4.10 -0.71 22.08
CA GLY A 384 3.59 0.22 21.08
C GLY A 384 4.60 1.08 20.33
N PHE A 385 5.91 0.84 20.44
CA PHE A 385 6.92 1.72 19.84
C PHE A 385 8.11 0.97 19.22
N HIS A 386 8.48 1.34 17.99
CA HIS A 386 9.74 0.91 17.36
C HIS A 386 10.84 1.93 17.66
N GLN A 387 11.83 1.52 18.48
CA GLN A 387 12.88 2.41 18.98
C GLN A 387 13.81 2.92 17.86
N ASP A 388 14.18 2.04 16.91
CA ASP A 388 15.12 2.40 15.85
C ASP A 388 14.48 3.23 14.73
N TRP A 389 13.14 3.24 14.63
CA TRP A 389 12.39 3.94 13.59
C TRP A 389 11.69 5.20 14.08
N ASP A 390 11.63 5.41 15.40
CA ASP A 390 10.92 6.52 16.06
C ASP A 390 9.42 6.57 15.69
N THR A 391 8.78 5.40 15.60
CA THR A 391 7.38 5.25 15.17
C THR A 391 6.53 4.43 16.14
N LEU A 392 5.21 4.67 16.10
CA LEU A 392 4.19 3.97 16.89
C LEU A 392 3.66 2.72 16.17
N ILE A 393 3.26 1.72 16.94
CA ILE A 393 2.75 0.43 16.45
C ILE A 393 1.24 0.38 16.64
N TYR A 394 0.50 0.01 15.59
CA TYR A 394 -0.96 -0.17 15.67
C TYR A 394 -1.34 -1.24 16.69
N ASN A 395 -2.30 -0.91 17.55
CA ASN A 395 -2.91 -1.84 18.50
C ASN A 395 -3.90 -2.76 17.79
N LEU A 396 -3.38 -3.75 17.07
CA LEU A 396 -4.17 -4.73 16.32
C LEU A 396 -4.99 -5.67 17.22
N GLY A 397 -4.74 -5.64 18.55
CA GLY A 397 -5.58 -6.31 19.54
C GLY A 397 -6.87 -5.55 19.88
N ARG A 398 -6.97 -4.28 19.48
CA ARG A 398 -8.17 -3.46 19.64
C ARG A 398 -9.09 -3.64 18.43
N THR A 399 -10.32 -4.02 18.69
CA THR A 399 -11.32 -4.38 17.68
C THR A 399 -11.48 -3.33 16.57
N GLU A 400 -11.62 -2.05 16.93
CA GLU A 400 -11.83 -0.98 15.95
C GLU A 400 -10.57 -0.69 15.11
N VAL A 401 -9.37 -0.82 15.70
CA VAL A 401 -8.08 -0.64 15.00
C VAL A 401 -7.82 -1.82 14.07
N HIS A 402 -8.11 -3.03 14.52
CA HIS A 402 -8.07 -4.24 13.70
C HIS A 402 -8.97 -4.09 12.47
N GLY A 403 -10.23 -3.69 12.68
CA GLY A 403 -11.19 -3.44 11.59
C GLY A 403 -10.78 -2.29 10.67
N PHE A 404 -10.22 -1.20 11.23
CA PHE A 404 -9.67 -0.07 10.47
C PHE A 404 -8.59 -0.52 9.48
N MET A 405 -7.64 -1.33 9.92
CA MET A 405 -6.58 -1.83 9.06
C MET A 405 -7.11 -2.78 7.99
N LEU A 406 -8.04 -3.70 8.32
CA LEU A 406 -8.67 -4.56 7.32
C LEU A 406 -9.43 -3.76 6.25
N ALA A 407 -10.18 -2.73 6.67
CA ALA A 407 -10.88 -1.86 5.73
C ALA A 407 -9.92 -1.05 4.85
N SER A 408 -8.75 -0.65 5.38
CA SER A 408 -7.74 0.07 4.59
C SER A 408 -7.17 -0.79 3.47
N ALA A 409 -6.87 -2.08 3.74
CA ALA A 409 -6.42 -3.01 2.72
C ALA A 409 -7.49 -3.20 1.63
N LEU A 410 -8.74 -3.44 2.03
CA LEU A 410 -9.86 -3.61 1.11
C LEU A 410 -10.17 -2.35 0.30
N HIS A 411 -9.86 -1.16 0.83
CA HIS A 411 -10.10 0.09 0.13
C HIS A 411 -9.35 0.13 -1.21
N TRP A 412 -8.06 -0.22 -1.19
CA TRP A 412 -7.22 -0.29 -2.38
C TRP A 412 -7.67 -1.39 -3.36
N LEU A 413 -7.97 -2.57 -2.83
CA LEU A 413 -8.34 -3.73 -3.65
C LEU A 413 -9.73 -3.59 -4.31
N LYS A 414 -10.70 -2.96 -3.63
CA LYS A 414 -12.10 -2.87 -4.10
C LYS A 414 -12.42 -1.57 -4.83
N HIS A 415 -11.88 -0.43 -4.38
CA HIS A 415 -12.23 0.87 -4.97
C HIS A 415 -11.23 1.36 -6.01
N PHE A 416 -9.96 0.96 -5.89
CA PHE A 416 -8.91 1.27 -6.87
C PHE A 416 -8.50 0.09 -7.75
N HIS A 417 -9.14 -1.08 -7.57
CA HIS A 417 -8.89 -2.30 -8.33
C HIS A 417 -7.44 -2.82 -8.27
N VAL A 418 -6.65 -2.42 -7.27
CA VAL A 418 -5.29 -2.92 -7.07
C VAL A 418 -5.31 -4.46 -6.99
N ASP A 419 -4.31 -5.10 -7.61
CA ASP A 419 -4.25 -6.55 -7.79
C ASP A 419 -3.56 -7.28 -6.63
N GLY A 420 -2.73 -6.57 -5.86
CA GLY A 420 -2.11 -7.14 -4.69
C GLY A 420 -1.56 -6.12 -3.71
N LEU A 421 -1.31 -6.58 -2.49
CA LEU A 421 -0.67 -5.82 -1.43
C LEU A 421 0.61 -6.52 -1.00
N ARG A 422 1.71 -5.78 -0.89
CA ARG A 422 2.96 -6.25 -0.29
C ARG A 422 3.07 -5.63 1.10
N VAL A 423 3.19 -6.48 2.12
CA VAL A 423 3.35 -6.07 3.52
C VAL A 423 4.84 -6.05 3.84
N ASP A 424 5.37 -4.86 4.06
CA ASP A 424 6.74 -4.65 4.52
C ASP A 424 6.92 -5.04 5.99
N ALA A 425 8.12 -5.50 6.33
CA ALA A 425 8.60 -5.74 7.68
C ALA A 425 7.64 -6.57 8.54
N VAL A 426 7.10 -7.67 8.00
CA VAL A 426 6.18 -8.58 8.73
C VAL A 426 6.84 -9.10 10.02
N ALA A 427 8.17 -9.28 10.02
CA ALA A 427 8.93 -9.61 11.22
C ALA A 427 8.73 -8.60 12.37
N SER A 428 8.62 -7.31 12.06
CA SER A 428 8.39 -6.26 13.05
C SER A 428 7.02 -6.39 13.74
N MET A 429 6.05 -6.96 13.02
CA MET A 429 4.72 -7.25 13.54
C MET A 429 4.70 -8.55 14.36
N LEU A 430 5.36 -9.61 13.88
CA LEU A 430 5.31 -10.96 14.46
C LEU A 430 5.99 -11.09 15.83
N TYR A 431 6.96 -10.23 16.13
CA TYR A 431 7.80 -10.35 17.33
C TYR A 431 7.66 -9.16 18.27
N ARG A 432 7.29 -9.45 19.52
CA ARG A 432 7.26 -8.48 20.62
C ARG A 432 8.66 -8.00 21.01
N ASP A 433 9.71 -8.73 20.67
CA ASP A 433 11.12 -8.38 20.92
C ASP A 433 11.84 -7.82 19.69
N TYR A 434 11.13 -7.52 18.60
CA TYR A 434 11.74 -6.99 17.37
C TYR A 434 12.52 -5.69 17.66
N SER A 435 13.82 -5.72 17.36
CA SER A 435 14.78 -4.64 17.64
C SER A 435 14.73 -4.06 19.06
N ARG A 436 14.49 -4.92 20.07
CA ARG A 436 14.45 -4.55 21.50
C ARG A 436 15.45 -5.37 22.31
N LYS A 437 16.14 -4.75 23.27
CA LYS A 437 17.06 -5.46 24.16
C LYS A 437 16.30 -6.25 25.22
N ALA A 438 17.01 -7.18 25.88
CA ALA A 438 16.47 -7.88 27.04
C ALA A 438 16.02 -6.88 28.13
N GLY A 439 14.78 -6.98 28.58
CA GLY A 439 14.18 -6.07 29.56
C GLY A 439 13.44 -4.86 28.96
N GLU A 440 13.50 -4.66 27.64
CA GLU A 440 12.83 -3.57 26.92
C GLU A 440 11.56 -4.03 26.17
N TRP A 441 11.04 -5.22 26.48
CA TRP A 441 9.81 -5.78 25.88
C TRP A 441 9.05 -6.66 26.87
N VAL A 442 7.78 -6.95 26.57
CA VAL A 442 6.89 -7.76 27.42
C VAL A 442 6.44 -9.02 26.66
N PRO A 443 6.56 -10.23 27.25
CA PRO A 443 6.14 -11.47 26.60
C PRO A 443 4.62 -11.56 26.43
N ASN A 444 4.19 -12.42 25.50
CA ASN A 444 2.78 -12.72 25.31
C ASN A 444 2.20 -13.50 26.50
N ARG A 445 0.89 -13.72 26.50
CA ARG A 445 0.16 -14.43 27.57
C ARG A 445 0.64 -15.88 27.83
N HIS A 446 1.44 -16.45 26.94
CA HIS A 446 2.04 -17.79 27.06
C HIS A 446 3.53 -17.75 27.42
N GLY A 447 4.11 -16.56 27.64
CA GLY A 447 5.52 -16.37 27.98
C GLY A 447 6.47 -16.31 26.78
N GLY A 448 5.94 -16.36 25.55
CA GLY A 448 6.71 -16.30 24.31
C GLY A 448 6.89 -14.88 23.78
N ARG A 449 7.69 -14.75 22.71
CA ARG A 449 7.96 -13.48 22.02
C ARG A 449 7.01 -13.20 20.86
N GLU A 450 6.17 -14.16 20.50
CA GLU A 450 5.23 -14.05 19.38
C GLU A 450 4.15 -13.03 19.72
N ASN A 451 3.89 -12.10 18.80
CA ASN A 451 2.82 -11.13 18.91
C ASN A 451 1.51 -11.76 18.43
N LEU A 452 0.73 -12.31 19.37
CA LEU A 452 -0.48 -13.07 19.06
C LEU A 452 -1.54 -12.21 18.39
N GLU A 453 -1.64 -10.93 18.77
CA GLU A 453 -2.58 -9.98 18.19
C GLU A 453 -2.26 -9.70 16.71
N ALA A 454 -0.98 -9.51 16.37
CA ALA A 454 -0.55 -9.32 15.00
C ALA A 454 -0.70 -10.61 14.16
N ILE A 455 -0.39 -11.78 14.72
CA ILE A 455 -0.57 -13.07 14.02
C ILE A 455 -2.05 -13.30 13.67
N ASP A 456 -2.96 -13.03 14.62
CA ASP A 456 -4.40 -13.14 14.40
C ASP A 456 -4.87 -12.16 13.31
N PHE A 457 -4.41 -10.90 13.37
CA PHE A 457 -4.67 -9.91 12.34
C PHE A 457 -4.21 -10.34 10.95
N LEU A 458 -2.97 -10.82 10.80
CA LEU A 458 -2.43 -11.20 9.49
C LEU A 458 -3.19 -12.40 8.89
N ARG A 459 -3.60 -13.37 9.73
CA ARG A 459 -4.45 -14.47 9.27
C ARG A 459 -5.83 -13.97 8.83
N HIS A 460 -6.45 -13.13 9.65
CA HIS A 460 -7.77 -12.56 9.36
C HIS A 460 -7.73 -11.68 8.11
N LEU A 461 -6.67 -10.91 7.90
CA LEU A 461 -6.42 -10.13 6.68
C LEU A 461 -6.43 -11.02 5.45
N ASN A 462 -5.62 -12.08 5.45
CA ASN A 462 -5.53 -12.97 4.29
C ASN A 462 -6.86 -13.69 4.00
N ASP A 463 -7.57 -14.15 5.04
CA ASP A 463 -8.89 -14.78 4.88
C ASP A 463 -9.93 -13.79 4.33
N VAL A 464 -9.92 -12.54 4.80
CA VAL A 464 -10.82 -11.48 4.34
C VAL A 464 -10.51 -11.07 2.90
N VAL A 465 -9.24 -10.88 2.54
CA VAL A 465 -8.84 -10.55 1.16
C VAL A 465 -9.25 -11.67 0.19
N ALA A 466 -9.02 -12.93 0.57
CA ALA A 466 -9.41 -14.08 -0.25
C ALA A 466 -10.92 -14.13 -0.50
N LEU A 467 -11.74 -13.69 0.45
CA LEU A 467 -13.20 -13.66 0.35
C LEU A 467 -13.72 -12.43 -0.41
N GLU A 468 -13.24 -11.24 -0.06
CA GLU A 468 -13.78 -9.95 -0.51
C GLU A 468 -13.16 -9.44 -1.81
N ALA A 469 -11.94 -9.88 -2.14
CA ALA A 469 -11.20 -9.51 -3.34
C ALA A 469 -10.56 -10.75 -3.98
N PRO A 470 -11.37 -11.72 -4.46
CA PRO A 470 -10.87 -13.00 -4.95
C PRO A 470 -9.85 -12.82 -6.08
N GLY A 471 -8.76 -13.58 -6.01
CA GLY A 471 -7.67 -13.52 -6.97
C GLY A 471 -6.65 -12.42 -6.70
N ALA A 472 -6.86 -11.51 -5.75
CA ALA A 472 -5.83 -10.56 -5.32
C ALA A 472 -4.69 -11.25 -4.57
N LEU A 473 -3.49 -10.68 -4.63
CA LEU A 473 -2.31 -11.16 -3.92
C LEU A 473 -2.12 -10.44 -2.58
N VAL A 474 -1.65 -11.17 -1.58
CA VAL A 474 -0.99 -10.59 -0.40
C VAL A 474 0.39 -11.21 -0.28
N ILE A 475 1.42 -10.37 -0.29
CA ILE A 475 2.84 -10.76 -0.34
C ILE A 475 3.50 -10.31 0.96
N ALA A 476 4.32 -11.16 1.57
CA ALA A 476 5.06 -10.84 2.79
C ALA A 476 6.55 -10.60 2.52
N GLU A 477 7.09 -9.49 3.03
CA GLU A 477 8.51 -9.42 3.40
C GLU A 477 8.66 -9.85 4.86
N GLU A 478 9.23 -11.03 5.06
CA GLU A 478 9.42 -11.60 6.38
C GLU A 478 10.84 -12.17 6.47
N SER A 479 11.68 -11.46 7.21
CA SER A 479 13.14 -11.65 7.25
C SER A 479 13.63 -12.57 8.38
N THR A 480 12.74 -13.14 9.17
CA THR A 480 13.06 -14.23 10.10
C THR A 480 12.63 -15.57 9.50
N ALA A 481 13.08 -16.69 10.06
CA ALA A 481 12.70 -18.00 9.56
C ALA A 481 11.30 -18.43 10.04
N TRP A 482 10.29 -17.52 10.04
CA TRP A 482 8.93 -17.88 10.46
C TRP A 482 8.36 -18.95 9.52
N PRO A 483 7.85 -20.08 10.04
CA PRO A 483 7.34 -21.15 9.20
C PRO A 483 5.89 -20.92 8.76
N GLY A 484 5.57 -21.32 7.54
CA GLY A 484 4.20 -21.32 7.02
C GLY A 484 3.67 -19.93 6.67
N VAL A 485 4.54 -18.99 6.31
CA VAL A 485 4.12 -17.62 5.95
C VAL A 485 3.14 -17.65 4.76
N SER A 486 3.48 -18.41 3.72
CA SER A 486 2.68 -18.56 2.50
C SER A 486 1.79 -19.82 2.48
N GLN A 487 1.59 -20.44 3.65
CA GLN A 487 0.69 -21.58 3.81
C GLN A 487 -0.71 -21.11 4.23
N PRO A 488 -1.78 -21.87 3.88
CA PRO A 488 -3.14 -21.51 4.25
C PRO A 488 -3.34 -21.37 5.76
N THR A 489 -4.19 -20.43 6.17
CA THR A 489 -4.56 -20.18 7.58
C THR A 489 -5.14 -21.42 8.25
N GLN A 490 -5.93 -22.24 7.52
CA GLN A 490 -6.52 -23.47 8.04
C GLN A 490 -5.48 -24.56 8.36
N GLN A 491 -4.27 -24.45 7.82
CA GLN A 491 -3.13 -25.35 8.11
C GLN A 491 -2.17 -24.76 9.16
N GLY A 492 -2.53 -23.63 9.78
CA GLY A 492 -1.69 -22.94 10.76
C GLY A 492 -0.71 -21.94 10.16
N GLY A 493 -0.75 -21.69 8.85
CA GLY A 493 0.04 -20.64 8.21
C GLY A 493 -0.47 -19.22 8.49
N LEU A 494 0.19 -18.22 7.89
CA LEU A 494 -0.25 -16.81 7.94
C LEU A 494 -1.22 -16.45 6.80
N GLY A 495 -1.27 -17.26 5.73
CA GLY A 495 -2.22 -17.10 4.63
C GLY A 495 -1.73 -16.29 3.43
N PHE A 496 -0.49 -15.78 3.44
CA PHE A 496 0.04 -15.01 2.31
C PHE A 496 0.12 -15.86 1.04
N ASN A 497 0.02 -15.23 -0.12
CA ASN A 497 0.22 -15.91 -1.40
C ASN A 497 1.69 -16.22 -1.67
N TYR A 498 2.57 -15.28 -1.30
CA TYR A 498 4.01 -15.40 -1.48
C TYR A 498 4.79 -14.77 -0.33
N LYS A 499 6.04 -15.21 -0.17
CA LYS A 499 7.06 -14.65 0.73
C LYS A 499 8.28 -14.22 -0.08
N TRP A 500 8.87 -13.07 0.23
CA TRP A 500 10.19 -12.69 -0.29
C TRP A 500 11.29 -13.61 0.24
N ASN A 501 12.12 -14.15 -0.65
CA ASN A 501 13.24 -15.01 -0.27
C ASN A 501 14.49 -14.19 0.07
N MET A 502 14.49 -13.62 1.28
CA MET A 502 15.61 -12.80 1.76
C MET A 502 16.92 -13.60 1.90
N GLY A 503 16.83 -14.91 2.19
CA GLY A 503 18.00 -15.79 2.24
C GLY A 503 18.66 -15.96 0.87
N TRP A 504 17.87 -16.28 -0.17
CA TRP A 504 18.37 -16.33 -1.54
C TRP A 504 18.96 -14.98 -2.00
N MET A 505 18.29 -13.87 -1.67
CA MET A 505 18.78 -12.54 -2.04
C MET A 505 20.17 -12.30 -1.43
N HIS A 506 20.33 -12.54 -0.13
CA HIS A 506 21.60 -12.33 0.57
C HIS A 506 22.71 -13.23 0.02
N ASP A 507 22.45 -14.54 -0.06
CA ASP A 507 23.44 -15.53 -0.51
C ASP A 507 23.86 -15.28 -1.96
N SER A 508 22.91 -15.00 -2.85
CA SER A 508 23.18 -14.79 -4.27
C SER A 508 23.92 -13.47 -4.55
N LEU A 509 23.59 -12.40 -3.83
CA LEU A 509 24.32 -11.14 -3.91
C LEU A 509 25.72 -11.25 -3.30
N HIS A 510 25.87 -11.97 -2.17
CA HIS A 510 27.19 -12.21 -1.57
C HIS A 510 28.09 -12.98 -2.53
N TYR A 511 27.57 -14.04 -3.15
CA TYR A 511 28.30 -14.86 -4.11
C TYR A 511 28.77 -14.05 -5.33
N ILE A 512 27.86 -13.28 -5.97
CA ILE A 512 28.20 -12.58 -7.21
C ILE A 512 29.16 -11.41 -6.98
N GLN A 513 29.16 -10.82 -5.78
CA GLN A 513 30.12 -9.79 -5.36
C GLN A 513 31.54 -10.32 -5.20
N GLN A 514 31.72 -11.62 -4.93
CA GLN A 514 33.05 -12.20 -4.81
C GLN A 514 33.81 -12.11 -6.14
N ASP A 515 35.08 -11.71 -6.06
CA ASP A 515 36.00 -11.87 -7.19
C ASP A 515 35.91 -13.31 -7.73
N PRO A 516 35.79 -13.51 -9.05
CA PRO A 516 35.64 -14.83 -9.64
C PRO A 516 36.65 -15.88 -9.15
N VAL A 517 37.87 -15.48 -8.76
CA VAL A 517 38.87 -16.43 -8.23
C VAL A 517 38.49 -17.02 -6.87
N TYR A 518 37.64 -16.35 -6.09
CA TYR A 518 37.21 -16.80 -4.76
C TYR A 518 35.87 -17.53 -4.77
N ARG A 519 35.10 -17.47 -5.85
CA ARG A 519 33.77 -18.09 -5.96
C ARG A 519 33.75 -19.59 -5.69
N ALA A 520 34.85 -20.30 -5.93
CA ALA A 520 35.01 -21.71 -5.57
C ALA A 520 34.83 -21.97 -4.06
N HIS A 521 35.21 -21.03 -3.20
CA HIS A 521 35.04 -21.12 -1.74
C HIS A 521 33.62 -20.85 -1.27
N HIS A 522 32.81 -20.23 -2.13
CA HIS A 522 31.45 -19.79 -1.87
C HIS A 522 30.42 -20.55 -2.72
N HIS A 523 30.83 -21.63 -3.40
CA HIS A 523 30.02 -22.32 -4.41
C HIS A 523 28.65 -22.81 -3.89
N ASN A 524 28.55 -23.10 -2.60
CA ASN A 524 27.30 -23.59 -2.01
C ASN A 524 26.24 -22.49 -1.79
N GLU A 525 26.59 -21.20 -1.86
CA GLU A 525 25.66 -20.10 -1.61
C GLU A 525 24.53 -20.08 -2.65
N LEU A 526 24.84 -20.30 -3.93
CA LEU A 526 23.82 -20.37 -4.98
C LEU A 526 22.96 -21.65 -4.93
N SER A 527 23.43 -22.72 -4.29
CA SER A 527 22.70 -23.99 -4.18
C SER A 527 21.93 -24.12 -2.86
N PHE A 528 22.32 -23.39 -1.80
CA PHE A 528 21.74 -23.50 -0.47
C PHE A 528 20.27 -23.06 -0.43
N GLY A 529 19.90 -22.01 -1.15
CA GLY A 529 18.51 -21.54 -1.25
C GLY A 529 17.52 -22.63 -1.71
N LEU A 530 17.98 -23.59 -2.52
CA LEU A 530 17.14 -24.69 -3.01
C LEU A 530 16.87 -25.77 -1.95
N VAL A 531 17.62 -25.82 -0.85
CA VAL A 531 17.35 -26.75 0.26
C VAL A 531 15.96 -26.48 0.86
N TYR A 532 15.54 -25.22 0.85
CA TYR A 532 14.26 -24.78 1.40
C TYR A 532 13.34 -24.09 0.39
N ALA A 533 13.70 -24.02 -0.90
CA ALA A 533 12.94 -23.28 -1.93
C ALA A 533 11.47 -23.73 -2.10
N TRP A 534 11.08 -24.89 -1.56
CA TRP A 534 9.71 -25.40 -1.61
C TRP A 534 9.01 -25.42 -0.25
N SER A 535 9.60 -24.82 0.79
CA SER A 535 8.93 -24.65 2.09
C SER A 535 7.85 -23.56 2.04
N GLU A 536 8.04 -22.59 1.14
CA GLU A 536 7.16 -21.46 0.90
C GLU A 536 7.04 -21.21 -0.60
N ARG A 537 6.06 -20.42 -1.00
CA ARG A 537 5.98 -19.85 -2.34
C ARG A 537 6.81 -18.58 -2.37
N PHE A 538 8.00 -18.67 -2.96
CA PHE A 538 8.94 -17.57 -2.93
C PHE A 538 8.84 -16.62 -4.13
N ILE A 539 8.98 -15.32 -3.85
CA ILE A 539 9.48 -14.31 -4.80
C ILE A 539 10.97 -14.15 -4.54
N LEU A 540 11.77 -14.00 -5.58
CA LEU A 540 13.20 -13.71 -5.54
C LEU A 540 13.36 -12.19 -5.70
N PRO A 541 13.58 -11.42 -4.62
CA PRO A 541 13.61 -9.97 -4.69
C PRO A 541 15.03 -9.44 -4.89
N ILE A 542 15.18 -8.50 -5.83
CA ILE A 542 16.26 -7.51 -5.83
C ILE A 542 15.58 -6.15 -5.74
N SER A 543 15.29 -5.74 -4.50
CA SER A 543 14.45 -4.59 -4.20
C SER A 543 15.24 -3.29 -4.02
N HIS A 544 14.51 -2.20 -3.81
CA HIS A 544 15.06 -0.87 -3.53
C HIS A 544 16.07 -0.85 -2.36
N ASP A 545 15.82 -1.64 -1.30
CA ASP A 545 16.68 -1.74 -0.12
C ASP A 545 18.09 -2.22 -0.42
N GLU A 546 18.28 -2.93 -1.53
CA GLU A 546 19.57 -3.53 -1.87
C GLU A 546 20.47 -2.60 -2.69
N VAL A 547 19.99 -1.44 -3.10
CA VAL A 547 20.73 -0.48 -3.96
C VAL A 547 20.84 0.93 -3.37
N VAL A 548 20.89 1.01 -2.03
CA VAL A 548 20.95 2.25 -1.23
C VAL A 548 21.90 2.11 -0.04
N HIS A 549 22.08 3.19 0.72
CA HIS A 549 22.77 3.22 2.02
C HIS A 549 24.20 2.67 2.00
N GLY A 550 24.94 2.88 0.91
CA GLY A 550 26.32 2.40 0.77
C GLY A 550 26.41 0.92 0.38
N LYS A 551 25.29 0.25 0.07
CA LYS A 551 25.29 -1.12 -0.45
C LYS A 551 25.72 -1.20 -1.91
N HIS A 552 25.92 -0.08 -2.60
CA HIS A 552 26.17 0.05 -4.04
C HIS A 552 24.96 -0.31 -4.91
N SER A 553 24.91 0.25 -6.12
CA SER A 553 23.98 -0.19 -7.17
C SER A 553 24.28 -1.63 -7.61
N LEU A 554 23.31 -2.30 -8.23
CA LEU A 554 23.46 -3.70 -8.62
C LEU A 554 24.66 -3.93 -9.56
N ILE A 555 24.92 -3.02 -10.50
CA ILE A 555 26.09 -3.14 -11.39
C ILE A 555 27.40 -2.88 -10.63
N ASP A 556 27.40 -1.96 -9.67
CA ASP A 556 28.62 -1.57 -8.98
C ASP A 556 29.07 -2.61 -7.94
N LYS A 557 28.13 -3.44 -7.45
CA LYS A 557 28.41 -4.68 -6.70
C LYS A 557 29.25 -5.69 -7.50
N MET A 558 29.21 -5.66 -8.82
CA MET A 558 29.89 -6.65 -9.65
C MET A 558 31.41 -6.41 -9.66
N PRO A 559 32.25 -7.47 -9.55
CA PRO A 559 33.70 -7.33 -9.57
C PRO A 559 34.25 -7.24 -11.00
N GLY A 560 35.52 -6.81 -11.09
CA GLY A 560 36.29 -6.79 -12.33
C GLY A 560 36.25 -5.46 -13.06
N ASP A 561 36.74 -5.47 -14.30
CA ASP A 561 36.68 -4.30 -15.19
C ASP A 561 35.25 -4.02 -15.69
N ARG A 562 35.10 -2.92 -16.44
CA ARG A 562 33.78 -2.51 -16.96
C ARG A 562 33.07 -3.63 -17.74
N TRP A 563 33.77 -4.37 -18.59
CA TRP A 563 33.15 -5.43 -19.37
C TRP A 563 32.72 -6.59 -18.45
N GLN A 564 33.57 -6.97 -17.49
CA GLN A 564 33.28 -8.01 -16.51
C GLN A 564 32.12 -7.64 -15.58
N LYS A 565 31.98 -6.36 -15.19
CA LYS A 565 30.83 -5.89 -14.40
C LYS A 565 29.51 -6.12 -15.13
N PHE A 566 29.44 -5.75 -16.41
CA PHE A 566 28.25 -6.01 -17.24
C PHE A 566 28.02 -7.50 -17.50
N ALA A 567 29.07 -8.29 -17.74
CA ALA A 567 28.94 -9.73 -17.92
C ALA A 567 28.39 -10.42 -16.65
N ASN A 568 28.92 -10.07 -15.48
CA ASN A 568 28.39 -10.53 -14.19
C ASN A 568 26.93 -10.12 -13.98
N LEU A 569 26.57 -8.87 -14.26
CA LEU A 569 25.19 -8.40 -14.16
C LEU A 569 24.23 -9.21 -15.04
N ARG A 570 24.61 -9.43 -16.31
CA ARG A 570 23.82 -10.24 -17.25
C ARG A 570 23.70 -11.69 -16.79
N ALA A 571 24.80 -12.30 -16.35
CA ALA A 571 24.81 -13.65 -15.82
C ALA A 571 23.95 -13.79 -14.57
N TYR A 572 24.02 -12.82 -13.65
CA TYR A 572 23.22 -12.78 -12.43
C TYR A 572 21.72 -12.67 -12.70
N LEU A 573 21.32 -11.74 -13.58
CA LEU A 573 19.91 -11.58 -13.96
C LEU A 573 19.38 -12.81 -14.70
N SER A 574 20.19 -13.42 -15.59
CA SER A 574 19.82 -14.69 -16.24
C SER A 574 19.68 -15.84 -15.23
N PHE A 575 20.58 -15.93 -14.26
CA PHE A 575 20.47 -16.90 -13.15
C PHE A 575 19.18 -16.68 -12.36
N MET A 576 18.89 -15.45 -11.93
CA MET A 576 17.70 -15.10 -11.17
C MET A 576 16.41 -15.49 -11.92
N TRP A 577 16.31 -15.20 -13.21
CA TRP A 577 15.14 -15.55 -14.01
C TRP A 577 14.97 -17.06 -14.16
N MET A 578 16.06 -17.80 -14.26
CA MET A 578 16.05 -19.25 -14.45
C MET A 578 15.95 -20.07 -13.15
N HIS A 579 16.22 -19.44 -12.00
CA HIS A 579 16.08 -20.05 -10.68
C HIS A 579 14.58 -20.24 -10.32
N PRO A 580 14.19 -21.30 -9.59
CA PRO A 580 12.81 -21.43 -9.07
C PRO A 580 12.38 -20.26 -8.19
N GLY A 581 11.15 -19.79 -8.38
CA GLY A 581 10.53 -18.67 -7.64
C GLY A 581 10.10 -17.52 -8.55
N LYS A 582 9.17 -16.68 -8.10
CA LYS A 582 8.70 -15.49 -8.86
C LYS A 582 9.75 -14.38 -8.86
N LYS A 583 9.63 -13.38 -9.73
CA LYS A 583 10.71 -12.38 -9.96
C LYS A 583 10.29 -11.00 -9.48
N LEU A 584 11.18 -10.28 -8.80
CA LEU A 584 11.04 -8.86 -8.51
C LEU A 584 12.36 -8.14 -8.73
N LEU A 585 12.33 -7.07 -9.52
CA LEU A 585 13.50 -6.25 -9.82
C LEU A 585 13.16 -4.77 -9.67
N PHE A 586 13.95 -4.06 -8.88
CA PHE A 586 13.81 -2.63 -8.68
C PHE A 586 14.32 -1.81 -9.87
N MET A 587 13.62 -0.72 -10.14
CA MET A 587 13.95 0.26 -11.17
C MET A 587 15.43 0.72 -11.10
N GLY A 588 16.06 0.88 -12.25
CA GLY A 588 17.48 1.18 -12.39
C GLY A 588 18.35 -0.07 -12.55
N CYS A 589 17.96 -1.21 -11.97
CA CYS A 589 18.71 -2.45 -12.09
C CYS A 589 18.64 -3.06 -13.51
N GLU A 590 17.52 -2.87 -14.20
CA GLU A 590 17.24 -3.46 -15.52
C GLU A 590 18.12 -2.91 -16.64
N PHE A 591 18.71 -1.72 -16.46
CA PHE A 591 19.66 -1.15 -17.42
C PHE A 591 21.05 -0.94 -16.81
N GLY A 592 21.29 -1.41 -15.58
CA GLY A 592 22.57 -1.31 -14.90
C GLY A 592 22.97 0.13 -14.54
N GLN A 593 22.11 0.85 -13.82
CA GLN A 593 22.45 2.17 -13.26
C GLN A 593 23.68 2.08 -12.35
N TRP A 594 24.62 3.02 -12.49
CA TRP A 594 25.85 3.06 -11.69
C TRP A 594 25.66 3.62 -10.29
N ARG A 595 24.90 4.71 -10.16
CA ARG A 595 24.66 5.36 -8.87
C ARG A 595 23.65 4.55 -8.06
N GLU A 596 23.82 4.54 -6.74
CA GLU A 596 22.77 4.10 -5.84
C GLU A 596 21.47 4.86 -6.13
N TRP A 597 20.35 4.23 -5.84
CA TRP A 597 19.08 4.92 -5.97
C TRP A 597 19.03 6.11 -5.02
N ASN A 598 18.56 7.24 -5.54
CA ASN A 598 18.35 8.46 -4.77
C ASN A 598 16.91 8.93 -5.02
N HIS A 599 16.09 8.92 -3.98
CA HIS A 599 14.69 9.35 -4.04
C HIS A 599 14.51 10.83 -4.42
N ASP A 600 15.54 11.67 -4.26
CA ASP A 600 15.53 13.10 -4.62
C ASP A 600 15.89 13.36 -6.10
N GLN A 601 16.27 12.33 -6.86
CA GLN A 601 16.66 12.45 -8.28
C GLN A 601 15.93 11.43 -9.15
N GLN A 602 15.76 11.75 -10.44
CA GLN A 602 15.35 10.72 -11.39
C GLN A 602 16.45 9.68 -11.62
N LEU A 603 16.07 8.52 -12.15
CA LEU A 603 17.04 7.53 -12.63
C LEU A 603 17.95 8.08 -13.74
N ASP A 604 19.12 7.44 -13.90
CA ASP A 604 20.16 7.80 -14.86
C ASP A 604 19.82 7.43 -16.32
N TRP A 605 18.68 7.91 -16.82
CA TRP A 605 18.15 7.57 -18.16
C TRP A 605 19.12 7.86 -19.31
N TYR A 606 20.05 8.82 -19.14
CA TYR A 606 21.08 9.11 -20.13
C TYR A 606 21.99 7.90 -20.41
N LEU A 607 22.08 6.93 -19.50
CA LEU A 607 22.90 5.72 -19.67
C LEU A 607 22.43 4.86 -20.84
N LEU A 608 21.16 4.94 -21.23
CA LEU A 608 20.61 4.20 -22.38
C LEU A 608 21.14 4.68 -23.74
N GLN A 609 21.95 5.75 -23.80
CA GLN A 609 22.70 6.09 -25.00
C GLN A 609 23.87 5.13 -25.27
N TYR A 610 24.33 4.39 -24.26
CA TYR A 610 25.45 3.47 -24.35
C TYR A 610 25.00 2.02 -24.64
N PRO A 611 25.71 1.27 -25.51
CA PRO A 611 25.31 -0.07 -25.91
C PRO A 611 25.16 -1.08 -24.77
N GLU A 612 26.05 -1.05 -23.79
CA GLU A 612 26.09 -2.01 -22.68
C GLU A 612 24.87 -1.93 -21.76
N HIS A 613 24.39 -0.71 -21.47
CA HIS A 613 23.17 -0.49 -20.68
C HIS A 613 21.91 -0.95 -21.44
N ARG A 614 21.83 -0.64 -22.75
CA ARG A 614 20.77 -1.18 -23.62
C ARG A 614 20.84 -2.70 -23.75
N GLY A 615 22.04 -3.28 -23.71
CA GLY A 615 22.27 -4.71 -23.76
C GLY A 615 21.66 -5.43 -22.54
N VAL A 616 21.86 -4.89 -21.33
CA VAL A 616 21.21 -5.40 -20.11
C VAL A 616 19.70 -5.25 -20.17
N GLN A 617 19.22 -4.07 -20.57
CA GLN A 617 17.78 -3.79 -20.70
C GLN A 617 17.11 -4.76 -21.69
N LYS A 618 17.76 -5.00 -22.83
CA LYS A 618 17.28 -5.95 -23.84
C LYS A 618 17.28 -7.38 -23.29
N LEU A 619 18.33 -7.79 -22.57
CA LEU A 619 18.38 -9.11 -21.93
C LEU A 619 17.22 -9.30 -20.95
N VAL A 620 16.92 -8.33 -20.10
CA VAL A 620 15.77 -8.39 -19.18
C VAL A 620 14.46 -8.56 -19.95
N GLY A 621 14.28 -7.79 -21.03
CA GLY A 621 13.12 -7.93 -21.91
C GLY A 621 12.97 -9.34 -22.52
N ASP A 622 14.06 -9.91 -23.02
CA ASP A 622 14.07 -11.24 -23.62
C ASP A 622 13.91 -12.36 -22.57
N LEU A 623 14.47 -12.18 -21.36
CA LEU A 623 14.28 -13.08 -20.21
C LEU A 623 12.81 -13.08 -19.74
N ASN A 624 12.17 -11.91 -19.67
CA ASN A 624 10.75 -11.79 -19.33
C ASN A 624 9.86 -12.46 -20.38
N ARG A 625 10.15 -12.28 -21.67
CA ARG A 625 9.42 -12.97 -22.75
C ARG A 625 9.56 -14.48 -22.62
N LEU A 626 10.79 -14.97 -22.47
CA LEU A 626 11.04 -16.41 -22.29
C LEU A 626 10.33 -16.96 -21.05
N TYR A 627 10.39 -16.23 -19.92
CA TYR A 627 9.72 -16.63 -18.69
C TYR A 627 8.20 -16.74 -18.84
N ARG A 628 7.58 -15.89 -19.67
CA ARG A 628 6.14 -15.95 -19.96
C ARG A 628 5.78 -17.08 -20.92
N GLU A 629 6.63 -17.34 -21.91
CA GLU A 629 6.37 -18.30 -22.99
C GLU A 629 6.70 -19.75 -22.61
N GLU A 630 7.67 -19.98 -21.71
CA GLU A 630 8.15 -21.30 -21.34
C GLU A 630 7.54 -21.78 -20.01
N PRO A 631 6.58 -22.72 -20.02
CA PRO A 631 5.90 -23.17 -18.80
C PRO A 631 6.84 -23.79 -17.77
N ALA A 632 7.95 -24.38 -18.22
CA ALA A 632 8.97 -24.96 -17.37
C ALA A 632 9.59 -23.96 -16.38
N LEU A 633 9.54 -22.67 -16.70
CA LEU A 633 10.14 -21.63 -15.88
C LEU A 633 9.22 -21.13 -14.76
N HIS A 634 7.91 -21.40 -14.81
CA HIS A 634 6.96 -20.82 -13.85
C HIS A 634 5.86 -21.76 -13.32
N GLU A 635 5.50 -22.84 -14.01
CA GLU A 635 4.37 -23.71 -13.62
C GLU A 635 4.62 -24.51 -12.33
N GLN A 636 5.89 -24.75 -12.02
CA GLN A 636 6.33 -25.62 -10.92
C GLN A 636 7.40 -24.94 -10.06
N ASP A 637 7.34 -23.61 -9.91
CA ASP A 637 8.25 -22.85 -9.04
C ASP A 637 8.16 -23.31 -7.57
N ASP A 638 6.97 -23.70 -7.11
CA ASP A 638 6.68 -24.15 -5.74
C ASP A 638 6.68 -25.68 -5.59
N ALA A 639 7.20 -26.42 -6.58
CA ALA A 639 7.26 -27.88 -6.57
C ALA A 639 8.67 -28.43 -6.89
N PRO A 640 9.22 -29.37 -6.11
CA PRO A 640 10.54 -29.95 -6.36
C PRO A 640 10.71 -30.57 -7.75
N GLN A 641 9.61 -31.07 -8.34
CA GLN A 641 9.60 -31.67 -9.67
C GLN A 641 9.94 -30.67 -10.79
N GLY A 642 9.78 -29.37 -10.54
CA GLY A 642 10.09 -28.30 -11.49
C GLY A 642 11.59 -28.03 -11.66
N PHE A 643 12.46 -28.68 -10.90
CA PHE A 643 13.89 -28.43 -10.87
C PHE A 643 14.71 -29.72 -10.73
N GLN A 644 15.83 -29.82 -11.44
CA GLN A 644 16.77 -30.92 -11.30
C GLN A 644 18.21 -30.44 -11.49
N TRP A 645 19.05 -30.64 -10.46
CA TRP A 645 20.50 -30.43 -10.59
C TRP A 645 21.11 -31.46 -11.55
N LEU A 646 21.99 -30.98 -12.44
CA LEU A 646 22.90 -31.80 -13.24
C LEU A 646 24.34 -31.64 -12.73
N ILE A 647 24.73 -30.38 -12.46
CA ILE A 647 26.03 -29.99 -11.93
C ILE A 647 25.78 -28.92 -10.88
N GLY A 648 26.05 -29.23 -9.62
CA GLY A 648 26.00 -28.28 -8.51
C GLY A 648 27.24 -28.34 -7.62
N ASP A 649 28.25 -29.08 -8.04
CA ASP A 649 29.46 -29.44 -7.29
C ASP A 649 30.76 -29.06 -8.01
N ASP A 650 30.71 -28.45 -9.20
CA ASP A 650 31.90 -27.96 -9.91
C ASP A 650 32.35 -26.59 -9.40
N ALA A 651 32.75 -26.58 -8.13
CA ALA A 651 33.28 -25.41 -7.44
C ALA A 651 34.54 -24.87 -8.10
N ILE A 652 35.41 -25.75 -8.61
CA ILE A 652 36.70 -25.38 -9.21
C ILE A 652 36.50 -24.47 -10.43
N ASN A 653 35.51 -24.76 -11.26
CA ASN A 653 35.20 -23.93 -12.43
C ASN A 653 34.09 -22.90 -12.15
N SER A 654 33.43 -22.97 -10.99
CA SER A 654 32.21 -22.21 -10.67
C SER A 654 31.14 -22.35 -11.76
N VAL A 655 30.94 -23.59 -12.20
CA VAL A 655 29.94 -23.96 -13.20
C VAL A 655 28.76 -24.63 -12.53
N TYR A 656 27.56 -24.20 -12.91
CA TYR A 656 26.29 -24.80 -12.49
C TYR A 656 25.51 -25.22 -13.72
N ALA A 657 24.83 -26.35 -13.64
CA ALA A 657 23.91 -26.80 -14.68
C ALA A 657 22.68 -27.46 -14.06
N TRP A 658 21.49 -27.08 -14.52
CA TRP A 658 20.23 -27.64 -14.05
C TRP A 658 19.18 -27.67 -15.14
N LEU A 659 18.15 -28.48 -14.92
CA LEU A 659 16.94 -28.51 -15.73
C LEU A 659 15.80 -27.84 -14.97
N ARG A 660 15.03 -27.04 -15.68
CA ARG A 660 13.69 -26.60 -15.28
C ARG A 660 12.66 -27.44 -16.02
N TRP A 661 11.60 -27.88 -15.34
CA TRP A 661 10.60 -28.80 -15.92
C TRP A 661 9.20 -28.21 -15.88
N SER A 662 8.50 -28.27 -17.01
CA SER A 662 7.05 -28.05 -17.07
C SER A 662 6.28 -29.26 -16.55
N LYS A 663 4.99 -29.09 -16.28
CA LYS A 663 4.12 -30.21 -15.86
C LYS A 663 4.01 -31.30 -16.92
N ASP A 664 4.10 -30.92 -18.19
CA ASP A 664 4.06 -31.82 -19.34
C ASP A 664 5.41 -32.51 -19.62
N GLY A 665 6.42 -32.30 -18.78
CA GLY A 665 7.72 -32.97 -18.91
C GLY A 665 8.59 -32.40 -20.03
N LYS A 666 8.37 -31.15 -20.44
CA LYS A 666 9.29 -30.43 -21.35
C LYS A 666 10.33 -29.66 -20.52
N PRO A 667 11.64 -29.90 -20.72
CA PRO A 667 12.67 -29.25 -19.94
C PRO A 667 13.25 -28.01 -20.63
N VAL A 668 13.82 -27.13 -19.82
CA VAL A 668 14.77 -26.10 -20.23
C VAL A 668 16.09 -26.36 -19.49
N LEU A 669 17.18 -26.49 -20.24
CA LEU A 669 18.53 -26.63 -19.70
C LEU A 669 19.13 -25.24 -19.46
N VAL A 670 19.71 -25.05 -18.28
CA VAL A 670 20.41 -23.82 -17.92
C VAL A 670 21.83 -24.19 -17.50
N VAL A 671 22.82 -23.51 -18.07
CA VAL A 671 24.24 -23.71 -17.75
C VAL A 671 24.88 -22.36 -17.50
N ALA A 672 25.38 -22.16 -16.29
CA ALA A 672 26.00 -20.91 -15.85
C ALA A 672 27.50 -21.10 -15.62
N ASN A 673 28.32 -20.23 -16.20
CA ASN A 673 29.74 -20.11 -15.90
C ASN A 673 30.00 -18.77 -15.20
N PHE A 674 30.28 -18.82 -13.90
CA PHE A 674 30.54 -17.62 -13.11
C PHE A 674 32.04 -17.27 -13.01
N THR A 675 32.86 -17.65 -13.99
CA THR A 675 34.24 -17.17 -14.11
C THR A 675 34.49 -16.51 -15.47
N PRO A 676 35.44 -15.57 -15.59
CA PRO A 676 35.81 -14.97 -16.87
C PRO A 676 36.59 -15.92 -17.79
N VAL A 677 36.78 -17.18 -17.39
CA VAL A 677 37.48 -18.19 -18.18
C VAL A 677 36.44 -18.95 -19.02
N PRO A 678 36.46 -18.82 -20.36
CA PRO A 678 35.58 -19.61 -21.22
C PRO A 678 35.93 -21.10 -21.14
N ARG A 679 34.95 -21.98 -21.37
CA ARG A 679 35.14 -23.43 -21.37
C ARG A 679 34.76 -24.01 -22.72
N GLU A 680 35.71 -24.62 -23.42
CA GLU A 680 35.45 -25.26 -24.71
C GLU A 680 35.02 -26.72 -24.52
N GLY A 681 34.02 -27.16 -25.28
CA GLY A 681 33.59 -28.56 -25.30
C GLY A 681 33.18 -29.15 -23.95
N TYR A 682 32.69 -28.32 -23.03
CA TYR A 682 32.27 -28.71 -21.69
C TYR A 682 31.06 -29.65 -21.76
N ALA A 683 31.21 -30.89 -21.31
CA ALA A 683 30.17 -31.90 -21.42
C ALA A 683 29.08 -31.70 -20.37
N VAL A 684 27.79 -31.67 -20.78
CA VAL A 684 26.63 -31.58 -19.87
C VAL A 684 25.65 -32.70 -20.22
N GLY A 685 25.19 -33.46 -19.22
CA GLY A 685 24.26 -34.58 -19.45
C GLY A 685 22.83 -34.06 -19.66
N VAL A 686 22.08 -34.62 -20.60
CA VAL A 686 20.69 -34.22 -20.88
C VAL A 686 19.76 -35.44 -21.08
N PRO A 687 18.47 -35.32 -20.73
CA PRO A 687 17.56 -36.47 -20.70
C PRO A 687 17.13 -36.97 -22.09
N PHE A 688 17.20 -36.11 -23.11
CA PHE A 688 16.67 -36.39 -24.44
C PHE A 688 17.74 -36.19 -25.51
N GLY A 689 17.82 -37.15 -26.42
CA GLY A 689 18.63 -37.04 -27.64
C GLY A 689 18.01 -36.05 -28.64
N GLY A 690 18.83 -35.57 -29.58
CA GLY A 690 18.42 -34.69 -30.67
C GLY A 690 19.10 -33.33 -30.63
N ARG A 691 18.41 -32.34 -31.18
CA ARG A 691 18.90 -30.97 -31.31
C ARG A 691 18.39 -30.12 -30.15
N TRP A 692 19.27 -29.34 -29.54
CA TRP A 692 18.95 -28.38 -28.49
C TRP A 692 19.30 -26.97 -28.99
N SER A 693 18.29 -26.12 -29.08
CA SER A 693 18.41 -24.72 -29.49
C SER A 693 18.93 -23.88 -28.31
N GLU A 694 19.95 -23.06 -28.55
CA GLU A 694 20.42 -22.02 -27.62
C GLU A 694 19.47 -20.82 -27.72
N VAL A 695 18.49 -20.74 -26.82
CA VAL A 695 17.44 -19.72 -26.88
C VAL A 695 17.89 -18.38 -26.32
N ILE A 696 18.74 -18.39 -25.28
CA ILE A 696 19.41 -17.21 -24.75
C ILE A 696 20.85 -17.59 -24.42
N ASN A 697 21.76 -16.71 -24.83
CA ASN A 697 23.14 -16.67 -24.38
C ASN A 697 23.42 -15.27 -23.83
N SER A 698 23.62 -15.15 -22.52
CA SER A 698 23.82 -13.85 -21.89
C SER A 698 25.11 -13.13 -22.30
N ASP A 699 26.01 -13.80 -23.04
CA ASP A 699 27.22 -13.24 -23.64
C ASP A 699 27.07 -12.90 -25.13
N ALA A 700 25.87 -13.02 -25.71
CA ALA A 700 25.63 -12.62 -27.10
C ALA A 700 25.98 -11.14 -27.36
N ASP A 701 26.42 -10.83 -28.58
CA ASP A 701 26.75 -9.46 -29.01
C ASP A 701 25.58 -8.49 -28.86
N THR A 702 24.34 -8.96 -29.05
CA THR A 702 23.11 -8.18 -28.90
C THR A 702 22.90 -7.69 -27.46
N TYR A 703 23.56 -8.30 -26.48
CA TYR A 703 23.57 -7.87 -25.08
C TYR A 703 24.90 -7.21 -24.68
N ALA A 704 25.74 -6.85 -25.67
CA ALA A 704 27.09 -6.34 -25.50
C ALA A 704 28.05 -7.32 -24.78
N GLY A 705 27.91 -8.63 -25.04
CA GLY A 705 28.89 -9.64 -24.64
C GLY A 705 29.96 -9.89 -25.70
N SER A 706 30.80 -10.90 -25.47
CA SER A 706 31.90 -11.26 -26.38
C SER A 706 31.45 -12.09 -27.59
N ASN A 707 30.19 -12.50 -27.60
CA ASN A 707 29.55 -13.37 -28.59
C ASN A 707 30.12 -14.80 -28.61
N TYR A 708 30.71 -15.24 -27.50
CA TYR A 708 31.16 -16.62 -27.36
C TYR A 708 29.97 -17.54 -27.10
N GLY A 709 29.86 -18.67 -27.81
CA GLY A 709 28.70 -19.55 -27.67
C GLY A 709 28.73 -20.74 -28.63
N ASN A 710 27.56 -21.29 -28.91
CA ASN A 710 27.42 -22.56 -29.64
C ASN A 710 26.90 -22.43 -31.09
N GLY A 711 26.75 -21.20 -31.60
CA GLY A 711 26.26 -20.99 -32.97
C GLY A 711 24.76 -21.29 -33.15
N GLY A 712 23.97 -21.15 -32.08
CA GLY A 712 22.50 -21.21 -32.10
C GLY A 712 21.88 -22.57 -31.76
N ALA A 713 22.58 -23.68 -31.94
CA ALA A 713 22.10 -25.00 -31.52
C ALA A 713 23.24 -26.01 -31.38
N VAL A 714 23.00 -27.06 -30.59
CA VAL A 714 23.92 -28.19 -30.38
C VAL A 714 23.18 -29.52 -30.53
N PHE A 715 23.92 -30.56 -30.92
CA PHE A 715 23.39 -31.93 -31.03
C PHE A 715 23.93 -32.80 -29.91
N THR A 716 23.08 -33.70 -29.41
CA THR A 716 23.50 -34.68 -28.40
C THR A 716 24.46 -35.71 -28.96
N GLN A 717 25.32 -36.20 -28.07
CA GLN A 717 26.20 -37.33 -28.27
C GLN A 717 25.72 -38.49 -27.39
N ASP A 718 25.84 -39.72 -27.87
CA ASP A 718 25.48 -40.96 -27.15
C ASP A 718 26.52 -41.30 -26.06
N GLU A 719 26.83 -40.32 -25.21
CA GLU A 719 27.75 -40.41 -24.09
C GLU A 719 27.03 -40.04 -22.79
N PRO A 720 26.72 -41.04 -21.92
CA PRO A 720 26.08 -40.77 -20.64
C PRO A 720 26.94 -39.91 -19.71
N ARG A 721 26.35 -38.86 -19.14
CA ARG A 721 27.01 -37.91 -18.21
C ARG A 721 26.02 -37.42 -17.16
N HIS A 722 26.50 -37.06 -15.96
CA HIS A 722 25.68 -36.41 -14.92
C HIS A 722 24.35 -37.12 -14.61
N GLY A 723 24.35 -38.46 -14.66
CA GLY A 723 23.15 -39.28 -14.44
C GLY A 723 22.13 -39.28 -15.59
N GLN A 724 22.48 -38.74 -16.75
CA GLN A 724 21.64 -38.64 -17.95
C GLN A 724 22.11 -39.58 -19.07
N PRO A 725 21.20 -40.04 -19.96
CA PRO A 725 21.51 -41.04 -20.99
C PRO A 725 22.38 -40.53 -22.13
N VAL A 726 22.33 -39.22 -22.44
CA VAL A 726 23.10 -38.58 -23.51
C VAL A 726 23.71 -37.27 -22.99
N SER A 727 24.58 -36.62 -23.77
CA SER A 727 25.20 -35.36 -23.37
C SER A 727 25.37 -34.37 -24.53
N LEU A 728 25.55 -33.10 -24.17
CA LEU A 728 25.91 -32.00 -25.05
C LEU A 728 27.37 -31.60 -24.79
N SER A 729 28.11 -31.27 -25.84
CA SER A 729 29.42 -30.62 -25.72
C SER A 729 29.24 -29.12 -25.96
N LEU A 730 29.33 -28.34 -24.88
CA LEU A 730 28.99 -26.92 -24.88
C LEU A 730 30.23 -26.03 -24.77
N ASN A 731 30.24 -24.96 -25.56
CA ASN A 731 31.15 -23.84 -25.39
C ASN A 731 30.53 -22.86 -24.38
N LEU A 732 31.02 -22.87 -23.14
CA LEU A 732 30.51 -21.99 -22.09
C LEU A 732 31.17 -20.61 -22.18
N PRO A 733 30.38 -19.52 -22.36
CA PRO A 733 30.89 -18.17 -22.38
C PRO A 733 31.53 -17.76 -21.05
N PRO A 734 32.47 -16.80 -21.07
CA PRO A 734 33.02 -16.22 -19.86
C PRO A 734 31.97 -15.36 -19.16
N LEU A 735 31.74 -15.58 -17.85
CA LEU A 735 30.72 -14.85 -17.07
C LEU A 735 29.37 -14.83 -17.79
N GLY A 736 28.90 -16.01 -18.21
CA GLY A 736 27.70 -16.13 -19.04
C GLY A 736 26.82 -17.31 -18.66
N VAL A 737 25.55 -17.18 -19.02
CA VAL A 737 24.51 -18.18 -18.81
C VAL A 737 23.92 -18.56 -20.16
N LEU A 738 23.91 -19.85 -20.45
CA LEU A 738 23.26 -20.44 -21.60
C LEU A 738 21.93 -21.04 -21.18
N ILE A 739 20.90 -20.77 -21.96
CA ILE A 739 19.57 -21.35 -21.79
C ILE A 739 19.26 -22.10 -23.08
N LEU A 740 19.00 -23.40 -22.96
CA LEU A 740 18.76 -24.29 -24.09
C LEU A 740 17.43 -25.02 -23.96
N ARG A 741 16.76 -25.21 -25.10
CA ARG A 741 15.50 -25.95 -25.20
C ARG A 741 15.65 -27.09 -26.21
N PRO A 742 15.18 -28.31 -25.91
CA PRO A 742 15.16 -29.37 -26.91
C PRO A 742 14.17 -28.98 -28.02
N GLU A 743 14.55 -29.21 -29.28
CA GLU A 743 13.60 -29.12 -30.39
C GLU A 743 12.73 -30.37 -30.40
N GLU A 744 11.42 -30.19 -30.57
CA GLU A 744 10.53 -31.33 -30.81
C GLU A 744 10.99 -32.01 -32.11
N PRO A 745 11.00 -33.35 -32.17
CA PRO A 745 11.28 -34.05 -33.42
C PRO A 745 10.28 -33.56 -34.47
N GLU A 746 10.75 -33.08 -35.63
CA GLU A 746 9.87 -32.81 -36.77
C GLU A 746 9.00 -34.06 -36.98
N THR A 747 7.68 -33.90 -36.82
CA THR A 747 6.73 -34.93 -37.19
C THR A 747 6.73 -35.00 -38.70
N LEU A 748 7.53 -35.92 -39.25
CA LEU A 748 7.61 -36.24 -40.67
C LEU A 748 6.27 -36.70 -41.25
#